data_AF-A0A917BYH7-F1
#
_entry.id   AF-A0A917BYH7-F1
#
_cell.length_a   1.000
_cell.length_b   1.000
_cell.length_c   1.000
_cell.angle_alpha   90.00
_cell.angle_beta   90.00
_cell.angle_gamma   90.00
#
_symmetry.space_group_name_H-M   'P 1'
#
loop_
_entity.id
_entity.type
_entity.pdbx_description
1 polymer ?
#
loop_
_entity_poly.entity_id
_entity_poly.type
_entity_poly.pdbx_seq_one_letter_code
_entity_poly.pdbx_strand_id
1 'polypeptide(L)'
;MAKSKGRIRRILVWSALCLAGLVIVIAVAGLLVVRSIIEADTAAFGTKPDEAKIAKRTPQSLPASSAPYFAAMDKGLLLPPAPGQPYPPEILQIATDLHLPPEEVRLAAIRGQNSWIVWTGGNDRFWNYAALNTFGAFDLLKTVSSHPSQDYGRHNRWRYLGLVNEPCFRQAEGPDETRFGLWLDRRAEGCEGGADPFGGNAEADKAYPGVAIGARGKPLVSAGTVGGGGTGAKTFPVGSFYGEPSGVMGLRLFPNPDFDEAAQKRWDPVRYYTDDKYYNDATLVRPYRVGMSCAFCHVGPNPIKPPRNVEEPRFEELTSNPGAQYYWVDRIFFWNTGPRKQPGVPAPNEGNFLFQLFHTNPPGSLDTSLVSTDYMNNPRTMNAVYEVRARVGIALNKGQERLKGGETDNKQFQDYAQTRALAGWWDPGSGLSGSMRVLKDGSDSVGTLGALNRVYLNIGLFSEEWLLHFRPFAGGRKISPIRISDAKLQSVYWNATEDRTADMAIFFLVTARADRLKDLPKDIAQPPAANPAQLDRGKVVFAQNCAACHSSKQPEPPLNAGVDTGVCAGGGAGPQYRECWDRYWSWAQSDEFKRGMIDLVTEKVRVDNEGFLENNYLSTDRRVPLDILGTNACTAVATNGLSGDIWDNFTSSTYKTLPPPKEVTVHHPVSGAAMPFRPLGNGRGYIRPASLVSVWSSAPYLANNSVGHDDYFDRPYSAAYGGYAGPKAADQKAADQRAAMQPTAAGTVPAPVPAGGYTTNYVGSTACPAADVNDPDMPCVANRLALFDRSIRQMLWPETRRRDKLTTEPVPGYIYRTSAPSCLQLPAGFMPPVVKRFGGVLHSVAGWAFDEDGGVHIGPFPSGFPINTLTNTKLLPDNDEPDVWRHYVRLIKAGPGLIKTFATLGGTCTPADLANPEVDARAKEVVAQSGLIDTLVGLSKCPDYVVNGGHEFGAGLSAPDKEALISFLRTL
;
A
#
# COMPACT_ATOMS: atom_id res chain seq x y z
N MET A 1 -45.69 21.71 -63.54
CA MET A 1 -45.45 21.26 -62.15
C MET A 1 -44.54 20.02 -61.99
N ALA A 2 -44.35 19.15 -62.99
CA ALA A 2 -43.53 17.92 -62.85
C ALA A 2 -42.00 18.15 -62.71
N LYS A 3 -41.43 19.18 -63.37
CA LYS A 3 -39.98 19.51 -63.28
C LYS A 3 -39.55 20.05 -61.89
N SER A 4 -40.46 20.67 -61.13
CA SER A 4 -40.18 21.21 -59.79
C SER A 4 -40.09 20.11 -58.72
N LYS A 5 -40.99 19.12 -58.76
CA LYS A 5 -41.00 17.97 -57.82
C LYS A 5 -39.72 17.12 -57.90
N GLY A 6 -39.15 16.94 -59.10
CA GLY A 6 -37.88 16.21 -59.28
C GLY A 6 -36.65 16.93 -58.70
N ARG A 7 -36.65 18.27 -58.69
CA ARG A 7 -35.56 19.09 -58.16
C ARG A 7 -35.57 19.11 -56.63
N ILE A 8 -36.76 19.23 -56.02
CA ILE A 8 -36.94 19.16 -54.56
C ILE A 8 -36.57 17.78 -54.03
N ARG A 9 -36.97 16.69 -54.71
CA ARG A 9 -36.58 15.32 -54.34
C ARG A 9 -35.06 15.12 -54.39
N ARG A 10 -34.36 15.66 -55.39
CA ARG A 10 -32.90 15.62 -55.44
C ARG A 10 -32.26 16.40 -54.31
N ILE A 11 -32.76 17.60 -53.98
CA ILE A 11 -32.24 18.41 -52.86
C ILE A 11 -32.43 17.65 -51.55
N LEU A 12 -33.62 17.10 -51.28
CA LEU A 12 -33.87 16.32 -50.06
C LEU A 12 -32.98 15.08 -49.95
N VAL A 13 -32.77 14.36 -51.06
CA VAL A 13 -31.86 13.20 -51.09
C VAL A 13 -30.41 13.63 -50.86
N TRP A 14 -29.95 14.71 -51.49
CA TRP A 14 -28.61 15.25 -51.26
C TRP A 14 -28.43 15.75 -49.82
N SER A 15 -29.40 16.47 -49.26
CA SER A 15 -29.37 16.89 -47.86
C SER A 15 -29.36 15.70 -46.90
N ALA A 16 -30.14 14.65 -47.16
CA ALA A 16 -30.13 13.42 -46.37
C ALA A 16 -28.80 12.66 -46.49
N LEU A 17 -28.21 12.59 -47.68
CA LEU A 17 -26.88 11.99 -47.91
C LEU A 17 -25.76 12.79 -47.26
N CYS A 18 -25.81 14.13 -47.32
CA CYS A 18 -24.87 15.01 -46.62
C CYS A 18 -25.01 14.88 -45.10
N LEU A 19 -26.25 14.80 -44.58
CA LEU A 19 -26.50 14.58 -43.16
C LEU A 19 -26.00 13.20 -42.72
N ALA A 20 -26.27 12.14 -43.50
CA ALA A 20 -25.75 10.80 -43.23
C ALA A 20 -24.22 10.76 -43.30
N GLY A 21 -23.61 11.43 -44.28
CA GLY A 21 -22.16 11.57 -44.38
C GLY A 21 -21.56 12.31 -43.18
N LEU A 22 -22.21 13.39 -42.72
CA LEU A 22 -21.80 14.13 -41.53
C LEU A 22 -21.92 13.27 -40.26
N VAL A 23 -23.00 12.51 -40.11
CA VAL A 23 -23.18 11.57 -38.98
C VAL A 23 -22.08 10.51 -38.97
N ILE A 24 -21.72 9.95 -40.14
CA ILE A 24 -20.61 8.99 -40.25
C ILE A 24 -19.28 9.65 -39.87
N VAL A 25 -19.00 10.87 -40.36
CA VAL A 25 -17.77 11.60 -40.01
C VAL A 25 -17.70 11.88 -38.50
N ILE A 26 -18.80 12.31 -37.89
CA ILE A 26 -18.87 12.54 -36.43
C ILE A 26 -18.68 11.22 -35.66
N ALA A 27 -19.30 10.12 -36.11
CA ALA A 27 -19.16 8.81 -35.47
C ALA A 27 -17.72 8.28 -35.58
N VAL A 28 -17.07 8.42 -36.75
CA VAL A 28 -15.67 8.03 -36.96
C VAL A 28 -14.74 8.90 -36.12
N ALA A 29 -14.94 10.22 -36.11
CA ALA A 29 -14.15 11.13 -35.28
C ALA A 29 -14.32 10.81 -33.78
N GLY A 30 -15.54 10.55 -33.33
CA GLY A 30 -15.83 10.11 -31.96
C GLY A 30 -15.13 8.79 -31.62
N LEU A 31 -15.17 7.81 -32.52
CA LEU A 31 -14.48 6.53 -32.35
C LEU A 31 -12.96 6.70 -32.27
N LEU A 32 -12.36 7.55 -33.10
CA LEU A 32 -10.93 7.86 -33.03
C LEU A 32 -10.55 8.56 -31.73
N VAL A 33 -11.39 9.48 -31.24
CA VAL A 33 -11.18 10.14 -29.93
C VAL A 33 -11.26 9.12 -28.79
N VAL A 34 -12.30 8.29 -28.74
CA VAL A 34 -12.45 7.22 -27.73
C VAL A 34 -11.25 6.27 -27.78
N ARG A 35 -10.84 5.87 -28.99
CA ARG A 35 -9.65 5.03 -29.19
C ARG A 35 -8.40 5.68 -28.63
N SER A 36 -8.18 6.98 -28.86
CA SER A 36 -7.02 7.72 -28.33
C SER A 36 -7.02 7.87 -26.80
N ILE A 37 -8.20 7.77 -26.17
CA ILE A 37 -8.35 7.79 -24.71
C ILE A 37 -7.98 6.42 -24.11
N ILE A 38 -8.46 5.35 -24.76
CA ILE A 38 -8.33 3.96 -24.28
C ILE A 38 -6.98 3.34 -24.62
N GLU A 39 -6.47 3.53 -25.84
CA GLU A 39 -5.21 2.91 -26.27
C GLU A 39 -3.98 3.71 -25.79
N ALA A 40 -2.91 2.99 -25.47
CA ALA A 40 -1.62 3.59 -25.17
C ALA A 40 -0.85 3.91 -26.47
N ASP A 41 0.05 4.89 -26.41
CA ASP A 41 0.97 5.18 -27.51
C ASP A 41 2.12 4.15 -27.50
N THR A 42 1.88 3.00 -28.11
CA THR A 42 2.83 1.89 -28.12
C THR A 42 4.14 2.22 -28.84
N ALA A 43 4.17 3.25 -29.69
CA ALA A 43 5.39 3.70 -30.35
C ALA A 43 6.37 4.37 -29.38
N ALA A 44 5.88 4.85 -28.23
CA ALA A 44 6.72 5.43 -27.19
C ALA A 44 7.39 4.38 -26.29
N PHE A 45 6.92 3.13 -26.28
CA PHE A 45 7.41 2.10 -25.37
C PHE A 45 8.88 1.73 -25.62
N GLY A 46 9.65 1.61 -24.54
CA GLY A 46 11.08 1.29 -24.58
C GLY A 46 11.96 2.39 -25.16
N THR A 47 11.42 3.59 -25.39
CA THR A 47 12.16 4.72 -26.00
C THR A 47 12.56 5.81 -25.01
N LYS A 48 12.00 5.81 -23.79
CA LYS A 48 12.18 6.89 -22.82
C LYS A 48 13.32 6.57 -21.85
N PRO A 49 14.47 7.25 -21.93
CA PRO A 49 15.52 7.10 -20.91
C PRO A 49 15.07 7.70 -19.58
N ASP A 50 15.53 7.15 -18.46
CA ASP A 50 15.34 7.77 -17.15
C ASP A 50 16.23 9.00 -16.94
N GLU A 51 15.92 9.83 -15.93
CA GLU A 51 16.67 11.06 -15.63
C GLU A 51 18.17 10.81 -15.42
N ALA A 52 18.56 9.70 -14.79
CA ALA A 52 19.95 9.33 -14.57
C ALA A 52 20.68 9.03 -15.90
N LYS A 53 20.03 8.32 -16.82
CA LYS A 53 20.56 8.04 -18.16
C LYS A 53 20.68 9.32 -18.99
N ILE A 54 19.71 10.23 -18.93
CA ILE A 54 19.77 11.54 -19.59
C ILE A 54 20.98 12.33 -19.09
N ALA A 55 21.24 12.30 -17.79
CA ALA A 55 22.41 12.91 -17.15
C ALA A 55 23.73 12.11 -17.35
N LYS A 56 23.73 11.10 -18.23
CA LYS A 56 24.90 10.26 -18.57
C LYS A 56 25.51 9.54 -17.36
N ARG A 57 24.70 9.20 -16.36
CA ARG A 57 25.11 8.33 -15.26
C ARG A 57 25.18 6.88 -15.73
N THR A 58 25.91 6.06 -14.98
CA THR A 58 25.96 4.61 -15.15
C THR A 58 25.51 3.92 -13.86
N PRO A 59 25.11 2.63 -13.89
CA PRO A 59 24.75 1.91 -12.67
C PRO A 59 25.87 1.91 -11.62
N GLN A 60 27.13 1.78 -12.06
CA GLN A 60 28.31 1.81 -11.20
C GLN A 60 28.52 3.17 -10.52
N SER A 61 27.98 4.24 -11.10
CA SER A 61 28.01 5.58 -10.51
C SER A 61 26.95 5.80 -9.42
N LEU A 62 26.09 4.80 -9.16
CA LEU A 62 25.05 4.80 -8.13
C LEU A 62 25.26 3.63 -7.13
N PRO A 63 26.41 3.56 -6.43
CA PRO A 63 26.75 2.42 -5.58
C PRO A 63 25.80 2.28 -4.37
N ALA A 64 25.61 1.02 -3.93
CA ALA A 64 24.94 0.73 -2.67
C ALA A 64 25.82 1.18 -1.48
N SER A 65 25.21 1.80 -0.47
CA SER A 65 25.94 2.28 0.72
C SER A 65 26.15 1.16 1.75
N SER A 66 27.35 1.08 2.32
CA SER A 66 27.70 0.18 3.43
C SER A 66 27.70 0.86 4.80
N ALA A 67 27.17 2.09 4.91
CA ALA A 67 27.10 2.80 6.17
C ALA A 67 26.16 2.07 7.16
N PRO A 68 26.59 1.73 8.39
CA PRO A 68 25.79 0.98 9.36
C PRO A 68 24.76 1.87 10.10
N TYR A 69 24.18 2.86 9.43
CA TYR A 69 23.35 3.90 10.07
C TYR A 69 22.08 3.33 10.71
N PHE A 70 21.46 2.34 10.06
CA PHE A 70 20.24 1.68 10.54
C PHE A 70 20.51 0.36 11.28
N ALA A 71 21.78 0.03 11.58
CA ALA A 71 22.16 -1.30 12.08
C ALA A 71 21.55 -1.66 13.45
N ALA A 72 21.10 -0.66 14.23
CA ALA A 72 20.41 -0.86 15.50
C ALA A 72 18.94 -1.33 15.34
N MET A 73 18.31 -1.08 14.18
CA MET A 73 16.98 -1.61 13.85
C MET A 73 17.02 -3.14 13.77
N ASP A 74 15.85 -3.77 13.63
CA ASP A 74 15.74 -5.21 13.34
C ASP A 74 16.51 -6.07 14.35
N LYS A 75 16.30 -5.76 15.64
CA LYS A 75 16.92 -6.39 16.83
C LYS A 75 18.43 -6.15 16.96
N GLY A 76 19.00 -5.21 16.20
CA GLY A 76 20.42 -4.90 16.26
C GLY A 76 21.32 -5.99 15.67
N LEU A 77 20.77 -6.90 14.87
CA LEU A 77 21.51 -8.07 14.35
C LEU A 77 22.69 -7.69 13.44
N LEU A 78 22.70 -6.47 12.90
CA LEU A 78 23.75 -5.98 12.01
C LEU A 78 24.81 -5.12 12.69
N LEU A 79 24.67 -4.89 14.00
CA LEU A 79 25.72 -4.25 14.80
C LEU A 79 26.98 -5.12 14.80
N PRO A 80 28.19 -4.52 14.76
CA PRO A 80 29.42 -5.28 14.89
C PRO A 80 29.45 -5.97 16.27
N PRO A 81 29.95 -7.21 16.37
CA PRO A 81 30.13 -7.84 17.66
C PRO A 81 31.17 -7.08 18.49
N ALA A 82 31.04 -7.13 19.82
CA ALA A 82 32.09 -6.62 20.70
C ALA A 82 33.41 -7.36 20.44
N PRO A 83 34.59 -6.72 20.65
CA PRO A 83 35.88 -7.37 20.42
C PRO A 83 35.98 -8.73 21.13
N GLY A 84 36.28 -9.78 20.36
CA GLY A 84 36.40 -11.15 20.87
C GLY A 84 35.09 -11.92 21.06
N GLN A 85 33.92 -11.31 20.77
CA GLN A 85 32.63 -12.01 20.78
C GLN A 85 32.27 -12.57 19.40
N PRO A 86 31.55 -13.70 19.32
CA PRO A 86 31.08 -14.24 18.06
C PRO A 86 30.00 -13.34 17.45
N TYR A 87 29.80 -13.44 16.13
CA TYR A 87 28.65 -12.87 15.45
C TYR A 87 27.34 -13.52 15.95
N PRO A 88 26.19 -12.82 15.83
CA PRO A 88 24.89 -13.41 16.09
C PRO A 88 24.68 -14.74 15.36
N PRO A 89 23.98 -15.73 15.97
CA PRO A 89 23.71 -17.02 15.35
C PRO A 89 23.08 -16.92 13.95
N GLU A 90 22.25 -15.91 13.71
CA GLU A 90 21.62 -15.63 12.43
C GLU A 90 22.66 -15.33 11.34
N ILE A 91 23.68 -14.54 11.65
CA ILE A 91 24.77 -14.25 10.71
C ILE A 91 25.60 -15.52 10.46
N LEU A 92 25.92 -16.28 11.51
CA LEU A 92 26.70 -17.52 11.38
C LEU A 92 25.96 -18.57 10.55
N GLN A 93 24.64 -18.66 10.70
CA GLN A 93 23.80 -19.56 9.91
C GLN A 93 23.83 -19.18 8.43
N ILE A 94 23.61 -17.90 8.10
CA ILE A 94 23.61 -17.45 6.70
C ILE A 94 25.02 -17.49 6.09
N ALA A 95 26.07 -17.21 6.86
CA ALA A 95 27.46 -17.41 6.46
C ALA A 95 27.72 -18.87 6.06
N THR A 96 27.18 -19.81 6.83
CA THR A 96 27.23 -21.24 6.51
C THR A 96 26.48 -21.55 5.23
N ASP A 97 25.22 -21.13 5.12
CA ASP A 97 24.36 -21.40 3.95
C ASP A 97 24.93 -20.82 2.64
N LEU A 98 25.61 -19.66 2.71
CA LEU A 98 26.15 -18.95 1.55
C LEU A 98 27.62 -19.25 1.27
N HIS A 99 28.30 -19.99 2.16
CA HIS A 99 29.76 -20.20 2.15
C HIS A 99 30.55 -18.88 2.11
N LEU A 100 30.15 -17.91 2.94
CA LEU A 100 30.79 -16.60 3.04
C LEU A 100 31.33 -16.34 4.46
N PRO A 101 32.37 -15.50 4.62
CA PRO A 101 32.75 -15.00 5.94
C PRO A 101 31.60 -14.25 6.63
N PRO A 102 31.42 -14.39 7.96
CA PRO A 102 30.36 -13.70 8.71
C PRO A 102 30.33 -12.18 8.51
N GLU A 103 31.49 -11.54 8.41
CA GLU A 103 31.58 -10.10 8.18
C GLU A 103 31.11 -9.71 6.77
N GLU A 104 31.38 -10.54 5.76
CA GLU A 104 30.88 -10.28 4.39
C GLU A 104 29.36 -10.38 4.33
N VAL A 105 28.77 -11.34 5.05
CA VAL A 105 27.31 -11.44 5.21
C VAL A 105 26.76 -10.20 5.90
N ARG A 106 27.38 -9.75 7.00
CA ARG A 106 26.94 -8.55 7.73
C ARG A 106 26.99 -7.30 6.84
N LEU A 107 28.08 -7.09 6.11
CA LEU A 107 28.24 -5.95 5.22
C LEU A 107 27.29 -6.00 4.02
N ALA A 108 27.03 -7.19 3.46
CA ALA A 108 25.99 -7.38 2.44
C ALA A 108 24.60 -7.06 2.99
N ALA A 109 24.27 -7.57 4.18
CA ALA A 109 23.01 -7.26 4.84
C ALA A 109 22.86 -5.75 5.13
N ILE A 110 23.92 -5.02 5.48
CA ILE A 110 23.87 -3.55 5.63
C ILE A 110 23.55 -2.85 4.31
N ARG A 111 24.18 -3.26 3.19
CA ARG A 111 23.84 -2.72 1.87
C ARG A 111 22.38 -3.02 1.49
N GLY A 112 21.91 -4.22 1.82
CA GLY A 112 20.51 -4.61 1.67
C GLY A 112 19.56 -3.77 2.52
N GLN A 113 19.88 -3.57 3.80
CA GLN A 113 19.10 -2.73 4.72
C GLN A 113 19.03 -1.29 4.20
N ASN A 114 20.16 -0.68 3.83
CA ASN A 114 20.18 0.67 3.28
C ASN A 114 19.36 0.79 1.98
N SER A 115 19.38 -0.25 1.14
CA SER A 115 18.52 -0.30 -0.05
C SER A 115 17.05 -0.30 0.35
N TRP A 116 16.65 -1.15 1.28
CA TRP A 116 15.26 -1.20 1.75
C TRP A 116 14.80 0.11 2.42
N ILE A 117 15.67 0.76 3.20
CA ILE A 117 15.31 1.90 4.06
C ILE A 117 15.41 3.25 3.35
N VAL A 118 16.37 3.49 2.46
CA VAL A 118 16.59 4.84 1.88
C VAL A 118 16.70 4.90 0.35
N TRP A 119 16.84 3.78 -0.36
CA TRP A 119 16.89 3.82 -1.82
C TRP A 119 15.50 4.07 -2.42
N THR A 120 15.38 5.14 -3.21
CA THR A 120 14.13 5.55 -3.87
C THR A 120 14.12 5.25 -5.38
N GLY A 121 15.29 5.01 -5.98
CA GLY A 121 15.41 4.68 -7.40
C GLY A 121 14.86 5.74 -8.36
N GLY A 122 14.98 7.03 -7.99
CA GLY A 122 14.49 8.15 -8.80
C GLY A 122 12.96 8.28 -8.88
N ASN A 123 12.22 7.60 -8.00
CA ASN A 123 10.77 7.66 -7.99
C ASN A 123 10.18 8.99 -7.49
N ASP A 124 11.02 9.95 -7.07
CA ASP A 124 10.58 11.30 -6.70
C ASP A 124 9.87 11.99 -7.87
N ARG A 125 10.22 11.63 -9.11
CA ARG A 125 9.49 12.03 -10.31
C ARG A 125 8.04 11.52 -10.31
N PHE A 126 7.82 10.25 -9.98
CA PHE A 126 6.47 9.67 -9.95
C PHE A 126 5.61 10.33 -8.87
N TRP A 127 6.14 10.50 -7.66
CA TRP A 127 5.38 11.08 -6.56
C TRP A 127 5.11 12.58 -6.77
N ASN A 128 6.01 13.30 -7.45
CA ASN A 128 5.74 14.65 -7.94
C ASN A 128 4.63 14.66 -9.01
N TYR A 129 4.63 13.70 -9.95
CA TYR A 129 3.54 13.52 -10.90
C TYR A 129 2.22 13.24 -10.18
N ALA A 130 2.20 12.32 -9.20
CA ALA A 130 1.01 12.00 -8.42
C ALA A 130 0.44 13.24 -7.73
N ALA A 131 1.29 14.04 -7.07
CA ALA A 131 0.85 15.27 -6.42
C ALA A 131 0.32 16.34 -7.40
N LEU A 132 0.69 16.28 -8.68
CA LEU A 132 0.13 17.14 -9.73
C LEU A 132 -1.10 16.53 -10.44
N ASN A 133 -1.46 15.26 -10.19
CA ASN A 133 -2.48 14.53 -10.95
C ASN A 133 -3.55 13.86 -10.06
N THR A 134 -3.62 14.23 -8.78
CA THR A 134 -4.55 13.67 -7.77
C THR A 134 -5.48 14.74 -7.19
N PHE A 135 -5.77 15.78 -7.97
CA PHE A 135 -6.86 16.73 -7.66
C PHE A 135 -6.67 17.50 -6.34
N GLY A 136 -5.42 17.81 -5.97
CA GLY A 136 -5.10 18.51 -4.73
C GLY A 136 -5.19 17.66 -3.46
N ALA A 137 -5.60 16.39 -3.58
CA ALA A 137 -5.76 15.48 -2.45
C ALA A 137 -4.42 14.98 -1.91
N PHE A 138 -3.47 14.60 -2.79
CA PHE A 138 -2.21 13.99 -2.40
C PHE A 138 -1.04 14.96 -2.57
N ASP A 139 -0.22 15.14 -1.52
CA ASP A 139 1.06 15.85 -1.62
C ASP A 139 2.01 15.40 -0.49
N LEU A 140 3.05 14.64 -0.84
CA LEU A 140 4.03 14.17 0.16
C LEU A 140 4.86 15.30 0.76
N LEU A 141 5.10 16.40 0.04
CA LEU A 141 5.85 17.54 0.57
C LEU A 141 5.05 18.25 1.66
N LYS A 142 3.72 18.28 1.54
CA LYS A 142 2.84 18.71 2.65
C LYS A 142 2.71 17.64 3.73
N THR A 143 2.77 16.36 3.39
CA THR A 143 2.70 15.24 4.36
C THR A 143 3.88 15.24 5.34
N VAL A 144 5.09 15.59 4.89
CA VAL A 144 6.27 15.68 5.75
C VAL A 144 6.38 17.02 6.50
N SER A 145 5.50 17.98 6.22
CA SER A 145 5.54 19.29 6.85
C SER A 145 4.97 19.28 8.27
N SER A 146 5.35 20.28 9.05
CA SER A 146 4.78 20.60 10.36
C SER A 146 4.14 22.01 10.35
N HIS A 147 3.54 22.41 9.23
CA HIS A 147 2.94 23.74 9.08
C HIS A 147 1.71 23.90 10.01
N PRO A 148 1.54 25.04 10.72
CA PRO A 148 0.47 25.20 11.72
C PRO A 148 -0.97 25.13 11.19
N SER A 149 -1.18 25.21 9.88
CA SER A 149 -2.50 25.05 9.26
C SER A 149 -2.93 23.59 9.08
N GLN A 150 -2.07 22.63 9.39
CA GLN A 150 -2.34 21.20 9.29
C GLN A 150 -2.71 20.64 10.66
N ASP A 151 -3.59 19.64 10.68
CA ASP A 151 -3.99 18.95 11.93
C ASP A 151 -2.91 17.99 12.47
N TYR A 152 -1.80 17.83 11.74
CA TYR A 152 -0.67 17.02 12.12
C TYR A 152 0.67 17.76 11.95
N GLY A 153 1.67 17.29 12.67
CA GLY A 153 3.08 17.66 12.52
C GLY A 153 3.94 16.61 13.21
N ARG A 154 5.25 16.83 13.34
CA ARG A 154 6.14 15.85 13.99
C ARG A 154 5.66 15.40 15.37
N HIS A 155 5.12 16.30 16.18
CA HIS A 155 4.68 16.05 17.55
C HIS A 155 3.52 15.05 17.72
N ASN A 156 2.76 14.76 16.65
CA ASN A 156 1.63 13.82 16.68
C ASN A 156 1.56 12.95 15.40
N ARG A 157 2.66 12.87 14.64
CA ARG A 157 2.68 12.27 13.30
C ARG A 157 2.36 10.79 13.35
N TRP A 158 2.87 10.06 14.33
CA TRP A 158 2.51 8.67 14.53
C TRP A 158 1.03 8.52 14.87
N ARG A 159 0.54 9.28 15.86
CA ARG A 159 -0.84 9.17 16.33
C ARG A 159 -1.87 9.62 15.27
N TYR A 160 -1.52 10.59 14.43
CA TYR A 160 -2.40 11.10 13.39
C TYR A 160 -2.28 10.28 12.10
N LEU A 161 -1.07 10.09 11.56
CA LEU A 161 -0.84 9.47 10.25
C LEU A 161 -0.40 8.00 10.31
N GLY A 162 0.11 7.54 11.46
CA GLY A 162 0.77 6.23 11.53
C GLY A 162 2.17 6.21 10.91
N LEU A 163 2.73 7.39 10.61
CA LEU A 163 4.05 7.52 10.04
C LEU A 163 5.11 7.60 11.13
N VAL A 164 6.23 6.93 10.90
CA VAL A 164 7.36 6.88 11.85
C VAL A 164 8.24 8.10 11.66
N ASN A 165 8.38 8.91 12.72
CA ASN A 165 9.38 9.98 12.75
C ASN A 165 10.78 9.38 12.68
N GLU A 166 11.63 9.93 11.81
CA GLU A 166 13.04 9.56 11.79
C GLU A 166 13.71 10.01 13.10
N PRO A 167 14.44 9.12 13.81
CA PRO A 167 15.21 9.50 14.98
C PRO A 167 16.19 10.64 14.65
N CYS A 168 16.59 11.43 15.65
CA CYS A 168 17.46 12.61 15.50
C CYS A 168 16.86 13.82 14.77
N PHE A 169 15.54 13.94 14.63
CA PHE A 169 14.88 15.13 14.08
C PHE A 169 14.13 15.93 15.15
N ARG A 170 14.01 17.25 14.93
CA ARG A 170 13.17 18.18 15.67
C ARG A 170 12.14 18.80 14.72
N GLN A 171 10.99 19.15 15.28
CA GLN A 171 9.92 19.80 14.52
C GLN A 171 10.39 21.15 13.96
N ALA A 172 9.90 21.54 12.79
CA ALA A 172 10.03 22.91 12.31
C ALA A 172 9.33 23.91 13.26
N GLU A 173 10.04 24.96 13.69
CA GLU A 173 9.48 26.03 14.54
C GLU A 173 8.97 27.23 13.73
N GLY A 174 9.25 27.27 12.43
CA GLY A 174 8.92 28.37 11.54
C GLY A 174 9.28 28.05 10.08
N PRO A 175 8.94 28.96 9.13
CA PRO A 175 9.38 28.84 7.75
C PRO A 175 10.91 28.90 7.68
N ASP A 176 11.50 28.04 6.86
CA ASP A 176 12.95 27.97 6.70
C ASP A 176 13.40 28.61 5.38
N GLU A 177 14.04 29.78 5.45
CA GLU A 177 14.56 30.48 4.27
C GLU A 177 15.67 29.70 3.54
N THR A 178 16.38 28.79 4.22
CA THR A 178 17.34 27.92 3.54
C THR A 178 16.65 26.81 2.76
N ARG A 179 15.38 26.53 3.09
CA ARG A 179 14.52 25.54 2.44
C ARG A 179 13.23 26.15 1.90
N PHE A 180 13.35 27.27 1.19
CA PHE A 180 12.27 27.82 0.36
C PHE A 180 11.04 28.29 1.15
N GLY A 181 11.20 28.64 2.43
CA GLY A 181 10.13 29.04 3.34
C GLY A 181 9.23 27.89 3.80
N LEU A 182 9.65 26.64 3.58
CA LEU A 182 8.89 25.45 3.98
C LEU A 182 9.08 25.14 5.47
N TRP A 183 8.09 24.45 6.06
CA TRP A 183 8.08 24.01 7.45
C TRP A 183 8.47 22.53 7.54
N LEU A 184 9.74 22.24 7.26
CA LEU A 184 10.27 20.88 7.21
C LEU A 184 11.11 20.59 8.46
N ASP A 185 11.00 19.38 9.01
CA ASP A 185 11.71 18.97 10.22
C ASP A 185 13.22 19.07 10.06
N ARG A 186 13.92 19.49 11.13
CA ARG A 186 15.36 19.71 11.12
C ARG A 186 16.09 18.64 11.89
N ARG A 187 17.24 18.23 11.38
CA ARG A 187 18.08 17.29 12.09
C ARG A 187 18.68 17.95 13.34
N ALA A 188 18.65 17.26 14.47
CA ALA A 188 19.14 17.75 15.75
C ALA A 188 20.68 17.80 15.77
N GLU A 189 21.23 18.88 16.32
CA GLU A 189 22.67 19.00 16.59
C GLU A 189 23.12 17.99 17.65
N GLY A 190 24.31 17.41 17.47
CA GLY A 190 24.93 16.52 18.45
C GLY A 190 24.25 15.16 18.64
N CYS A 191 23.42 14.70 17.69
CA CYS A 191 22.75 13.41 17.83
C CYS A 191 23.74 12.22 17.80
N GLU A 192 23.41 11.17 18.56
CA GLU A 192 24.20 9.94 18.75
C GLU A 192 24.50 9.17 17.44
N GLY A 193 23.81 9.51 16.34
CA GLY A 193 24.01 8.95 15.00
C GLY A 193 24.92 9.75 14.05
N GLY A 194 25.60 10.81 14.49
CA GLY A 194 26.43 11.65 13.59
C GLY A 194 25.58 12.38 12.56
N ALA A 195 26.11 12.80 11.40
CA ALA A 195 25.32 13.34 10.26
C ALA A 195 24.63 12.21 9.45
N ASP A 196 23.59 12.51 8.65
CA ASP A 196 23.01 11.52 7.73
C ASP A 196 24.05 11.14 6.66
N PRO A 197 24.45 9.86 6.51
CA PRO A 197 25.53 9.50 5.61
C PRO A 197 25.09 9.43 4.13
N PHE A 198 23.81 9.65 3.82
CA PHE A 198 23.25 9.44 2.49
C PHE A 198 23.00 10.75 1.74
N GLY A 199 22.62 11.85 2.40
CA GLY A 199 22.46 13.16 1.75
C GLY A 199 22.11 14.31 2.68
N GLY A 200 22.10 15.53 2.12
CA GLY A 200 21.74 16.77 2.84
C GLY A 200 22.91 17.41 3.60
N ASN A 201 24.13 16.93 3.37
CA ASN A 201 25.37 17.51 3.86
C ASN A 201 26.50 17.28 2.84
N ALA A 202 27.56 18.08 2.94
CA ALA A 202 28.62 18.12 1.92
C ALA A 202 29.36 16.78 1.77
N GLU A 203 29.59 16.07 2.86
CA GLU A 203 30.28 14.78 2.88
C GLU A 203 29.47 13.71 2.16
N ALA A 204 28.18 13.58 2.51
CA ALA A 204 27.27 12.61 1.90
C ALA A 204 26.99 12.93 0.43
N ASP A 205 26.74 14.20 0.10
CA ASP A 205 26.49 14.64 -1.28
C ASP A 205 27.73 14.44 -2.19
N LYS A 206 28.95 14.52 -1.62
CA LYS A 206 30.18 14.18 -2.34
C LYS A 206 30.34 12.67 -2.53
N ALA A 207 29.97 11.86 -1.55
CA ALA A 207 30.04 10.40 -1.62
C ALA A 207 29.01 9.81 -2.60
N TYR A 208 27.82 10.43 -2.67
CA TYR A 208 26.68 9.96 -3.45
C TYR A 208 26.13 11.05 -4.37
N PRO A 209 26.93 11.58 -5.31
CA PRO A 209 26.56 12.77 -6.09
C PRO A 209 25.27 12.56 -6.87
N GLY A 210 24.32 13.48 -6.67
CA GLY A 210 23.00 13.46 -7.30
C GLY A 210 23.03 13.61 -8.82
N VAL A 211 21.84 13.54 -9.41
CA VAL A 211 21.65 13.60 -10.87
C VAL A 211 21.50 15.04 -11.32
N ALA A 212 22.55 15.59 -11.93
CA ALA A 212 22.59 16.97 -12.45
C ALA A 212 21.79 17.11 -13.76
N ILE A 213 20.51 17.44 -13.64
CA ILE A 213 19.56 17.68 -14.74
C ILE A 213 18.68 18.89 -14.44
N GLY A 214 18.19 19.57 -15.48
CA GLY A 214 17.28 20.70 -15.32
C GLY A 214 17.92 21.87 -14.57
N ALA A 215 17.32 22.32 -13.48
CA ALA A 215 17.77 23.40 -12.61
C ALA A 215 18.89 22.99 -11.64
N ARG A 216 19.09 21.69 -11.38
CA ARG A 216 20.10 21.18 -10.43
C ARG A 216 21.51 21.62 -10.85
N GLY A 217 22.19 22.36 -10.00
CA GLY A 217 23.52 22.93 -10.23
C GLY A 217 23.54 24.26 -11.00
N LYS A 218 22.38 24.81 -11.41
CA LYS A 218 22.30 26.13 -12.08
C LYS A 218 22.26 27.27 -11.06
N PRO A 219 22.56 28.53 -11.47
CA PRO A 219 22.49 29.67 -10.58
C PRO A 219 21.12 29.85 -9.92
N LEU A 220 21.11 30.22 -8.64
CA LEU A 220 19.92 30.75 -7.97
C LEU A 220 19.77 32.22 -8.33
N VAL A 221 18.54 32.68 -8.56
CA VAL A 221 18.28 34.06 -9.03
C VAL A 221 18.55 35.11 -7.93
N SER A 222 18.73 34.69 -6.67
CA SER A 222 19.05 35.49 -5.47
C SER A 222 18.08 36.62 -5.09
N ALA A 223 17.50 36.44 -3.88
CA ALA A 223 17.10 37.45 -2.89
C ALA A 223 16.22 38.63 -3.35
N GLY A 224 14.91 38.37 -3.53
CA GLY A 224 13.90 39.41 -3.69
C GLY A 224 12.70 39.28 -2.76
N THR A 225 12.15 38.07 -2.57
CA THR A 225 10.93 37.94 -1.73
C THR A 225 10.64 36.58 -1.11
N VAL A 226 11.33 35.48 -1.47
CA VAL A 226 11.24 34.23 -0.70
C VAL A 226 12.56 33.48 -0.79
N GLY A 227 13.21 33.29 0.36
CA GLY A 227 14.53 32.69 0.52
C GLY A 227 14.60 31.27 -0.01
N GLY A 228 15.48 31.04 -0.97
CA GLY A 228 15.76 29.73 -1.55
C GLY A 228 17.24 29.62 -1.82
N GLY A 229 17.95 28.95 -0.91
CA GLY A 229 19.40 28.98 -0.78
C GLY A 229 19.75 29.89 0.39
N GLY A 230 20.15 29.28 1.52
CA GLY A 230 20.53 30.03 2.71
C GLY A 230 21.50 31.16 2.37
N THR A 231 21.51 32.23 3.17
CA THR A 231 22.30 33.45 2.98
C THR A 231 23.74 33.13 2.50
N GLY A 232 23.96 33.12 1.17
CA GLY A 232 25.24 32.76 0.55
C GLY A 232 25.22 31.66 -0.55
N ALA A 233 24.17 30.85 -0.69
CA ALA A 233 24.11 29.82 -1.74
C ALA A 233 23.92 30.45 -3.14
N LYS A 234 24.88 30.22 -4.05
CA LYS A 234 24.89 30.80 -5.41
C LYS A 234 24.21 29.92 -6.47
N THR A 235 24.03 28.63 -6.17
CA THR A 235 23.51 27.64 -7.11
C THR A 235 22.47 26.74 -6.45
N PHE A 236 21.50 26.29 -7.23
CA PHE A 236 20.47 25.36 -6.79
C PHE A 236 21.13 23.98 -6.60
N PRO A 237 20.93 23.30 -5.47
CA PRO A 237 21.68 22.08 -5.14
C PRO A 237 21.42 20.96 -6.13
N VAL A 238 22.47 20.18 -6.42
CA VAL A 238 22.33 18.88 -7.08
C VAL A 238 21.90 17.81 -6.06
N GLY A 239 22.41 17.92 -4.83
CA GLY A 239 22.14 16.99 -3.73
C GLY A 239 22.75 15.60 -3.94
N SER A 240 22.22 14.63 -3.20
CA SER A 240 22.56 13.21 -3.30
C SER A 240 21.53 12.41 -4.10
N PHE A 241 21.95 11.32 -4.75
CA PHE A 241 21.01 10.39 -5.39
C PHE A 241 20.19 9.55 -4.39
N TYR A 242 20.56 9.53 -3.10
CA TYR A 242 19.70 9.00 -2.01
C TYR A 242 18.74 10.08 -1.47
N GLY A 243 18.89 11.33 -1.87
CA GLY A 243 18.13 12.47 -1.35
C GLY A 243 18.53 12.84 0.08
N GLU A 244 18.06 13.99 0.56
CA GLU A 244 18.21 14.39 1.97
C GLU A 244 17.06 13.81 2.82
N PRO A 245 17.28 13.53 4.12
CA PRO A 245 16.22 13.04 5.00
C PRO A 245 15.10 14.09 5.18
N SER A 246 13.84 13.64 5.13
CA SER A 246 12.67 14.50 5.36
C SER A 246 12.27 14.65 6.82
N GLY A 247 12.78 13.79 7.71
CA GLY A 247 12.31 13.63 9.09
C GLY A 247 11.23 12.54 9.26
N VAL A 248 10.83 11.87 8.16
CA VAL A 248 9.94 10.71 8.17
C VAL A 248 10.67 9.51 7.55
N MET A 249 10.64 8.36 8.24
CA MET A 249 11.29 7.15 7.77
C MET A 249 10.79 6.76 6.37
N GLY A 250 11.72 6.60 5.45
CA GLY A 250 11.45 6.18 4.07
C GLY A 250 11.03 7.29 3.10
N LEU A 251 10.96 8.55 3.52
CA LEU A 251 10.73 9.69 2.62
C LEU A 251 11.98 10.57 2.54
N ARG A 252 12.42 10.88 1.32
CA ARG A 252 13.65 11.64 1.04
C ARG A 252 13.33 12.83 0.15
N LEU A 253 13.96 13.99 0.39
CA LEU A 253 13.77 15.18 -0.42
C LEU A 253 14.84 15.26 -1.52
N PHE A 254 14.41 15.65 -2.71
CA PHE A 254 15.27 15.85 -3.87
C PHE A 254 15.01 17.24 -4.44
N PRO A 255 16.04 18.05 -4.71
CA PRO A 255 15.86 19.33 -5.41
C PRO A 255 15.11 19.09 -6.73
N ASN A 256 14.04 19.83 -6.99
CA ASN A 256 13.23 19.59 -8.18
C ASN A 256 13.95 20.12 -9.44
N PRO A 257 14.29 19.27 -10.43
CA PRO A 257 14.99 19.72 -11.63
C PRO A 257 14.16 20.68 -12.49
N ASP A 258 12.84 20.77 -12.30
CA ASP A 258 12.00 21.72 -13.02
C ASP A 258 11.96 23.11 -12.35
N PHE A 259 12.56 23.29 -11.18
CA PHE A 259 12.53 24.54 -10.40
C PHE A 259 13.51 25.60 -10.95
N ASP A 260 13.32 25.93 -12.22
CA ASP A 260 14.08 26.92 -12.97
C ASP A 260 13.83 28.37 -12.49
N GLU A 261 14.40 29.35 -13.18
CA GLU A 261 14.25 30.76 -12.83
C GLU A 261 12.79 31.24 -12.82
N ALA A 262 11.95 30.75 -13.74
CA ALA A 262 10.55 31.14 -13.80
C ALA A 262 9.76 30.54 -12.63
N ALA A 263 10.02 29.26 -12.32
CA ALA A 263 9.46 28.60 -11.15
C ALA A 263 9.88 29.29 -9.84
N GLN A 264 11.17 29.64 -9.70
CA GLN A 264 11.71 30.36 -8.55
C GLN A 264 11.00 31.70 -8.34
N LYS A 265 10.79 32.49 -9.41
CA LYS A 265 10.08 33.77 -9.34
C LYS A 265 8.60 33.64 -8.98
N ARG A 266 7.99 32.51 -9.32
CA ARG A 266 6.57 32.22 -9.07
C ARG A 266 6.33 31.62 -7.68
N TRP A 267 7.36 31.07 -7.04
CA TRP A 267 7.24 30.36 -5.78
C TRP A 267 6.78 31.26 -4.63
N ASP A 268 5.72 30.83 -3.95
CA ASP A 268 5.16 31.46 -2.76
C ASP A 268 4.83 30.36 -1.74
N PRO A 269 5.62 30.22 -0.66
CA PRO A 269 5.45 29.15 0.30
C PRO A 269 4.25 29.38 1.22
N VAL A 270 3.80 30.63 1.38
CA VAL A 270 2.60 30.92 2.20
C VAL A 270 1.37 30.47 1.43
N ARG A 271 1.26 30.86 0.16
CA ARG A 271 0.15 30.45 -0.72
C ARG A 271 0.15 28.94 -0.98
N TYR A 272 1.32 28.31 -0.99
CA TYR A 272 1.42 26.85 -1.08
C TYR A 272 0.63 26.11 0.02
N TYR A 273 0.60 26.64 1.25
CA TYR A 273 -0.20 26.04 2.34
C TYR A 273 -1.62 26.59 2.43
N THR A 274 -1.85 27.84 2.01
CA THR A 274 -3.07 28.58 2.38
C THR A 274 -4.03 28.92 1.23
N ASP A 275 -3.62 28.75 -0.03
CA ASP A 275 -4.40 29.16 -1.22
C ASP A 275 -4.60 27.98 -2.18
N ASP A 276 -5.81 27.45 -2.22
CA ASP A 276 -6.20 26.31 -3.05
C ASP A 276 -6.04 26.54 -4.54
N LYS A 277 -6.29 27.76 -5.03
CA LYS A 277 -6.07 28.14 -6.43
C LYS A 277 -4.60 28.15 -6.79
N TYR A 278 -3.72 28.37 -5.81
CA TYR A 278 -2.27 28.33 -6.02
C TYR A 278 -1.74 26.90 -6.01
N TYR A 279 -2.01 26.12 -4.95
CA TYR A 279 -1.43 24.79 -4.81
C TYR A 279 -2.11 23.72 -5.67
N ASN A 280 -3.34 23.94 -6.15
CA ASN A 280 -3.99 23.06 -7.11
C ASN A 280 -3.67 23.43 -8.58
N ASP A 281 -2.80 24.41 -8.82
CA ASP A 281 -2.36 24.70 -10.18
C ASP A 281 -1.41 23.59 -10.68
N ALA A 282 -1.83 22.88 -11.73
CA ALA A 282 -1.06 21.80 -12.36
C ALA A 282 0.31 22.23 -12.92
N THR A 283 0.54 23.54 -13.07
CA THR A 283 1.80 24.15 -13.53
C THR A 283 2.67 24.68 -12.40
N LEU A 284 2.24 24.54 -11.14
CA LEU A 284 3.08 24.88 -9.99
C LEU A 284 4.27 23.93 -9.91
N VAL A 285 5.47 24.49 -9.85
CA VAL A 285 6.70 23.73 -9.62
C VAL A 285 7.18 23.99 -8.21
N ARG A 286 7.19 22.94 -7.38
CA ARG A 286 7.70 22.95 -6.00
C ARG A 286 9.24 22.90 -6.00
N PRO A 287 9.92 23.47 -5.00
CA PRO A 287 11.39 23.44 -4.89
C PRO A 287 11.94 22.03 -4.66
N TYR A 288 11.16 21.15 -4.04
CA TYR A 288 11.52 19.76 -3.80
C TYR A 288 10.52 18.79 -4.43
N ARG A 289 11.03 17.65 -4.87
CA ARG A 289 10.29 16.41 -5.06
C ARG A 289 10.54 15.51 -3.85
N VAL A 290 9.59 14.66 -3.51
CA VAL A 290 9.72 13.68 -2.42
C VAL A 290 9.81 12.29 -3.02
N GLY A 291 10.92 11.59 -2.77
CA GLY A 291 11.08 10.18 -3.12
C GLY A 291 10.69 9.28 -1.96
N MET A 292 10.27 8.06 -2.29
CA MET A 292 9.78 7.06 -1.34
C MET A 292 10.64 5.79 -1.43
N SER A 293 11.07 5.24 -0.29
CA SER A 293 11.66 3.91 -0.22
C SER A 293 10.67 2.88 0.32
N CYS A 294 11.06 1.61 0.37
CA CYS A 294 10.22 0.54 0.93
C CYS A 294 9.92 0.77 2.42
N ALA A 295 10.78 1.48 3.16
CA ALA A 295 10.57 1.78 4.58
C ALA A 295 9.28 2.54 4.88
N PHE A 296 8.79 3.37 3.95
CA PHE A 296 7.57 4.15 4.18
C PHE A 296 6.35 3.28 4.49
N CYS A 297 6.30 2.07 3.90
CA CYS A 297 5.22 1.09 4.10
C CYS A 297 5.63 -0.07 5.00
N HIS A 298 6.92 -0.26 5.26
CA HIS A 298 7.44 -1.47 5.93
C HIS A 298 8.09 -1.23 7.30
N VAL A 299 8.48 0.00 7.64
CA VAL A 299 9.04 0.31 8.95
C VAL A 299 7.93 0.65 9.95
N GLY A 300 8.03 0.06 11.13
CA GLY A 300 7.17 0.35 12.26
C GLY A 300 7.85 0.06 13.60
N PRO A 301 7.15 0.30 14.72
CA PRO A 301 7.54 -0.09 16.06
C PRO A 301 7.87 -1.58 16.17
N ASN A 302 9.01 -1.88 16.78
CA ASN A 302 9.42 -3.25 17.09
C ASN A 302 8.44 -3.88 18.09
N PRO A 303 7.75 -5.00 17.75
CA PRO A 303 6.76 -5.60 18.64
C PRO A 303 7.33 -6.02 20.00
N ILE A 304 8.57 -6.54 20.04
CA ILE A 304 9.21 -6.98 21.29
C ILE A 304 9.96 -5.87 22.01
N LYS A 305 10.14 -4.72 21.38
CA LYS A 305 10.79 -3.54 21.97
C LYS A 305 10.10 -2.27 21.50
N PRO A 306 8.84 -2.04 21.90
CA PRO A 306 8.07 -0.90 21.42
C PRO A 306 8.70 0.43 21.89
N PRO A 307 8.53 1.52 21.14
CA PRO A 307 9.05 2.83 21.51
C PRO A 307 8.56 3.28 22.89
N ARG A 308 9.47 3.88 23.67
CA ARG A 308 9.09 4.55 24.92
C ARG A 308 8.19 5.74 24.68
N ASN A 309 8.41 6.45 23.57
CA ASN A 309 7.57 7.52 23.04
C ASN A 309 7.41 7.28 21.54
N VAL A 310 6.19 7.09 21.06
CA VAL A 310 5.92 6.77 19.65
C VAL A 310 6.23 7.94 18.69
N GLU A 311 6.26 9.17 19.20
CA GLU A 311 6.60 10.37 18.42
C GLU A 311 8.11 10.68 18.46
N GLU A 312 8.86 10.01 19.33
CA GLU A 312 10.32 10.13 19.47
C GLU A 312 10.97 8.74 19.57
N PRO A 313 10.79 7.87 18.55
CA PRO A 313 11.36 6.54 18.57
C PRO A 313 12.89 6.59 18.48
N ARG A 314 13.53 5.54 18.98
CA ARG A 314 14.96 5.25 18.73
C ARG A 314 15.10 4.14 17.70
N PHE A 315 16.23 4.08 16.99
CA PHE A 315 16.42 3.07 15.94
C PHE A 315 16.26 1.63 16.45
N GLU A 316 16.72 1.32 17.66
CA GLU A 316 16.56 -0.01 18.26
C GLU A 316 15.13 -0.37 18.66
N GLU A 317 14.21 0.59 18.61
CA GLU A 317 12.77 0.42 18.87
C GLU A 317 11.97 0.28 17.55
N LEU A 318 12.66 0.24 16.40
CA LEU A 318 12.06 0.12 15.07
C LEU A 318 12.48 -1.19 14.38
N THR A 319 11.63 -1.65 13.48
CA THR A 319 11.87 -2.82 12.63
C THR A 319 11.17 -2.65 11.28
N SER A 320 11.68 -3.36 10.28
CA SER A 320 11.19 -3.39 8.91
C SER A 320 10.40 -4.66 8.54
N ASN A 321 10.21 -5.58 9.48
CA ASN A 321 9.61 -6.90 9.23
C ASN A 321 8.07 -6.94 9.29
N PRO A 322 7.39 -6.40 10.33
CA PRO A 322 5.94 -6.57 10.49
C PRO A 322 5.09 -5.76 9.49
N GLY A 323 5.69 -4.75 8.85
CA GLY A 323 4.99 -3.75 8.05
C GLY A 323 4.54 -2.52 8.87
N ALA A 324 4.13 -1.45 8.19
CA ALA A 324 3.55 -0.27 8.84
C ALA A 324 2.10 -0.53 9.25
N GLN A 325 1.90 -1.25 10.35
CA GLN A 325 0.58 -1.74 10.79
C GLN A 325 -0.41 -0.66 11.24
N TYR A 326 0.06 0.57 11.43
CA TYR A 326 -0.72 1.70 11.95
C TYR A 326 -0.93 2.77 10.88
N TYR A 327 -0.63 2.47 9.63
CA TYR A 327 -0.60 3.42 8.51
C TYR A 327 -2.01 3.87 8.08
N TRP A 328 -2.28 5.18 8.12
CA TRP A 328 -3.60 5.76 7.81
C TRP A 328 -3.67 6.31 6.38
N VAL A 329 -4.07 5.47 5.43
CA VAL A 329 -4.09 5.84 3.99
C VAL A 329 -4.98 7.04 3.71
N ASP A 330 -6.15 7.12 4.34
CA ASP A 330 -7.09 8.24 4.17
C ASP A 330 -6.55 9.58 4.64
N ARG A 331 -5.53 9.58 5.51
CA ARG A 331 -4.89 10.80 6.03
C ARG A 331 -3.58 11.12 5.33
N ILE A 332 -2.86 10.09 4.90
CA ILE A 332 -1.58 10.23 4.20
C ILE A 332 -1.82 10.57 2.72
N PHE A 333 -2.77 9.89 2.08
CA PHE A 333 -3.06 10.08 0.66
C PHE A 333 -4.09 11.18 0.41
N PHE A 334 -4.64 11.76 1.47
CA PHE A 334 -5.44 12.98 1.46
C PHE A 334 -4.87 13.96 2.50
N TRP A 335 -3.88 14.78 2.11
CA TRP A 335 -3.06 15.55 3.06
C TRP A 335 -3.84 16.59 3.87
N ASN A 336 -4.97 17.09 3.33
CA ASN A 336 -5.81 18.09 3.99
C ASN A 336 -7.05 17.43 4.61
N THR A 337 -6.82 16.46 5.49
CA THR A 337 -7.88 15.84 6.29
C THR A 337 -8.04 16.56 7.61
N GLY A 338 -9.28 16.61 8.09
CA GLY A 338 -9.59 17.10 9.42
C GLY A 338 -10.76 16.36 10.06
N PRO A 339 -10.84 16.32 11.39
CA PRO A 339 -11.92 15.65 12.09
C PRO A 339 -13.28 16.33 11.92
N ARG A 340 -14.37 15.56 12.09
CA ARG A 340 -15.71 16.14 12.32
C ARG A 340 -15.69 17.03 13.55
N LYS A 341 -15.97 18.32 13.37
CA LYS A 341 -16.01 19.31 14.46
C LYS A 341 -17.21 19.11 15.39
N GLN A 342 -18.31 18.55 14.88
CA GLN A 342 -19.54 18.28 15.62
C GLN A 342 -20.11 16.91 15.21
N PRO A 343 -20.72 16.15 16.13
CA PRO A 343 -21.42 14.91 15.78
C PRO A 343 -22.49 15.14 14.72
N GLY A 344 -22.56 14.25 13.72
CA GLY A 344 -23.56 14.31 12.65
C GLY A 344 -23.30 15.35 11.54
N VAL A 345 -22.31 16.23 11.69
CA VAL A 345 -21.90 17.18 10.65
C VAL A 345 -20.65 16.63 9.94
N PRO A 346 -20.72 16.32 8.63
CA PRO A 346 -19.56 15.85 7.89
C PRO A 346 -18.40 16.85 7.92
N ALA A 347 -17.17 16.35 8.00
CA ALA A 347 -15.99 17.15 7.73
C ALA A 347 -15.90 17.46 6.22
N PRO A 348 -15.27 18.59 5.80
CA PRO A 348 -15.19 18.94 4.38
C PRO A 348 -14.58 17.85 3.49
N ASN A 349 -13.57 17.13 3.98
CA ASN A 349 -12.95 16.00 3.27
C ASN A 349 -13.94 14.85 2.99
N GLU A 350 -14.94 14.63 3.85
CA GLU A 350 -15.93 13.56 3.67
C GLU A 350 -16.86 13.82 2.48
N GLY A 351 -16.95 15.07 2.01
CA GLY A 351 -17.67 15.44 0.79
C GLY A 351 -16.98 14.97 -0.50
N ASN A 352 -15.74 14.50 -0.44
CA ASN A 352 -14.98 14.02 -1.58
C ASN A 352 -15.01 12.49 -1.67
N PHE A 353 -15.47 11.94 -2.80
CA PHE A 353 -15.55 10.50 -2.99
C PHE A 353 -14.18 9.81 -2.96
N LEU A 354 -13.10 10.49 -3.37
CA LEU A 354 -11.74 9.95 -3.26
C LEU A 354 -11.32 9.76 -1.80
N PHE A 355 -11.71 10.69 -0.91
CA PHE A 355 -11.55 10.47 0.53
C PHE A 355 -12.36 9.27 1.00
N GLN A 356 -13.63 9.13 0.59
CA GLN A 356 -14.46 7.97 0.94
C GLN A 356 -13.82 6.65 0.50
N LEU A 357 -13.23 6.61 -0.69
CA LEU A 357 -12.46 5.47 -1.19
C LEU A 357 -11.24 5.17 -0.31
N PHE A 358 -10.40 6.16 -0.01
CA PHE A 358 -9.25 5.93 0.88
C PHE A 358 -9.67 5.52 2.29
N HIS A 359 -10.80 6.04 2.78
CA HIS A 359 -11.37 5.71 4.08
C HIS A 359 -11.84 4.24 4.17
N THR A 360 -11.95 3.52 3.05
CA THR A 360 -12.20 2.08 3.07
C THR A 360 -11.01 1.24 3.51
N ASN A 361 -9.84 1.84 3.76
CA ASN A 361 -8.63 1.15 4.20
C ASN A 361 -8.48 1.26 5.73
N PRO A 362 -8.81 0.22 6.53
CA PRO A 362 -8.45 0.20 7.93
C PRO A 362 -6.94 0.43 8.14
N PRO A 363 -6.50 0.88 9.34
CA PRO A 363 -5.11 1.21 9.60
C PRO A 363 -4.19 0.02 9.28
N GLY A 364 -3.07 0.29 8.61
CA GLY A 364 -2.13 -0.73 8.17
C GLY A 364 -2.55 -1.52 6.93
N SER A 365 -3.64 -1.13 6.27
CA SER A 365 -4.03 -1.65 4.95
C SER A 365 -3.96 -0.57 3.88
N LEU A 366 -3.66 -0.97 2.64
CA LEU A 366 -3.57 -0.11 1.47
C LEU A 366 -3.96 -0.89 0.21
N ASP A 367 -4.74 -0.27 -0.66
CA ASP A 367 -4.91 -0.74 -2.03
C ASP A 367 -3.90 -0.09 -2.98
N THR A 368 -2.80 -0.80 -3.25
CA THR A 368 -1.77 -0.33 -4.19
C THR A 368 -2.22 -0.42 -5.65
N SER A 369 -3.27 -1.20 -5.96
CA SER A 369 -3.81 -1.28 -7.31
C SER A 369 -4.44 0.05 -7.73
N LEU A 370 -4.82 0.94 -6.81
CA LEU A 370 -5.35 2.28 -7.17
C LEU A 370 -4.42 3.05 -8.13
N VAL A 371 -3.10 2.85 -8.01
CA VAL A 371 -2.16 3.45 -8.96
C VAL A 371 -2.36 2.82 -10.34
N SER A 372 -2.14 1.53 -10.52
CA SER A 372 -2.43 0.79 -11.75
C SER A 372 -3.79 0.09 -11.67
N THR A 373 -4.87 0.88 -11.69
CA THR A 373 -6.22 0.40 -11.34
C THR A 373 -6.65 -0.79 -12.17
N ASP A 374 -6.98 -1.88 -11.49
CA ASP A 374 -7.65 -3.03 -12.08
C ASP A 374 -9.18 -2.92 -11.97
N TYR A 375 -9.72 -1.74 -11.64
CA TYR A 375 -11.13 -1.47 -11.37
C TYR A 375 -11.70 -2.31 -10.23
N MET A 376 -10.94 -2.49 -9.16
CA MET A 376 -11.43 -3.04 -7.90
C MET A 376 -10.89 -2.21 -6.73
N ASN A 377 -11.73 -2.00 -5.72
CA ASN A 377 -11.26 -1.49 -4.43
C ASN A 377 -11.06 -2.67 -3.49
N ASN A 378 -9.81 -3.00 -3.20
CA ASN A 378 -9.43 -4.13 -2.38
C ASN A 378 -8.21 -3.78 -1.51
N PRO A 379 -8.41 -3.05 -0.40
CA PRO A 379 -7.38 -2.78 0.60
C PRO A 379 -6.71 -4.06 1.08
N ARG A 380 -5.36 -4.05 1.19
CA ARG A 380 -4.59 -5.18 1.72
C ARG A 380 -3.63 -4.75 2.82
N THR A 381 -3.45 -5.59 3.85
CA THR A 381 -2.42 -5.36 4.87
C THR A 381 -1.06 -5.28 4.20
N MET A 382 -0.18 -4.43 4.74
CA MET A 382 1.24 -4.51 4.44
C MET A 382 1.72 -5.95 4.74
N ASN A 383 2.54 -6.51 3.85
CA ASN A 383 3.02 -7.87 4.01
C ASN A 383 4.09 -7.92 5.08
N ALA A 384 3.85 -8.68 6.14
CA ALA A 384 4.89 -9.05 7.09
C ALA A 384 5.92 -9.97 6.42
N VAL A 385 7.20 -9.67 6.63
CA VAL A 385 8.34 -10.43 6.14
C VAL A 385 9.01 -11.12 7.33
N TYR A 386 8.73 -12.40 7.49
CA TYR A 386 9.26 -13.22 8.58
C TYR A 386 9.81 -14.54 8.06
N GLU A 387 10.73 -15.12 8.83
CA GLU A 387 11.35 -16.43 8.63
C GLU A 387 11.71 -16.72 7.17
N VAL A 388 12.33 -15.72 6.51
CA VAL A 388 12.61 -15.79 5.07
C VAL A 388 13.47 -17.01 4.74
N ARG A 389 14.41 -17.41 5.60
CA ARG A 389 15.19 -18.65 5.44
C ARG A 389 14.31 -19.90 5.38
N ALA A 390 13.35 -20.05 6.29
CA ALA A 390 12.43 -21.18 6.31
C ALA A 390 11.51 -21.17 5.08
N ARG A 391 10.98 -19.99 4.74
CA ARG A 391 10.16 -19.77 3.55
C ARG A 391 10.90 -20.09 2.26
N VAL A 392 12.18 -19.76 2.22
CA VAL A 392 13.10 -20.07 1.15
C VAL A 392 13.18 -21.60 0.92
N GLY A 393 13.28 -22.39 1.98
CA GLY A 393 13.21 -23.86 1.88
C GLY A 393 11.90 -24.38 1.26
N ILE A 394 10.76 -23.71 1.50
CA ILE A 394 9.47 -24.05 0.89
C ILE A 394 9.49 -23.82 -0.62
N ALA A 395 10.07 -22.69 -1.06
CA ALA A 395 10.10 -22.30 -2.46
C ALA A 395 10.77 -23.36 -3.36
N LEU A 396 11.84 -23.99 -2.87
CA LEU A 396 12.56 -25.06 -3.57
C LEU A 396 11.71 -26.31 -3.79
N ASN A 397 10.91 -26.66 -2.79
CA ASN A 397 10.23 -27.96 -2.73
C ASN A 397 8.77 -27.88 -3.22
N LYS A 398 8.07 -26.78 -2.93
CA LYS A 398 6.61 -26.62 -3.11
C LYS A 398 6.22 -25.33 -3.86
N GLY A 399 7.21 -24.51 -4.23
CA GLY A 399 7.04 -23.22 -4.88
C GLY A 399 7.55 -23.16 -6.31
N GLN A 400 7.70 -24.29 -6.99
CA GLN A 400 8.28 -24.32 -8.33
C GLN A 400 7.33 -23.73 -9.37
N GLU A 401 7.87 -22.85 -10.21
CA GLU A 401 7.16 -22.13 -11.27
C GLU A 401 7.97 -22.24 -12.57
N ARG A 402 7.30 -22.14 -13.73
CA ARG A 402 7.97 -22.12 -15.03
C ARG A 402 7.87 -20.75 -15.66
N LEU A 403 9.02 -20.16 -15.97
CA LEU A 403 9.17 -18.86 -16.58
C LEU A 403 9.37 -18.99 -18.10
N LYS A 404 8.83 -18.06 -18.88
CA LYS A 404 9.06 -17.98 -20.34
C LYS A 404 9.10 -16.52 -20.82
N GLY A 405 9.77 -16.28 -21.95
CA GLY A 405 9.81 -14.94 -22.57
C GLY A 405 10.43 -13.91 -21.64
N GLY A 406 9.88 -12.69 -21.58
CA GLY A 406 10.44 -11.62 -20.74
C GLY A 406 10.37 -11.88 -19.23
N GLU A 407 9.65 -12.90 -18.76
CA GLU A 407 9.69 -13.36 -17.37
C GLU A 407 11.09 -13.85 -16.96
N THR A 408 11.90 -14.31 -17.93
CA THR A 408 13.28 -14.78 -17.69
C THR A 408 14.30 -13.66 -17.64
N ASP A 409 13.88 -12.41 -17.88
CA ASP A 409 14.81 -11.29 -18.00
C ASP A 409 15.33 -10.79 -16.64
N ASN A 410 14.72 -11.14 -15.50
CA ASN A 410 15.30 -10.78 -14.20
C ASN A 410 16.62 -11.54 -13.95
N LYS A 411 17.64 -10.86 -13.42
CA LYS A 411 18.79 -11.55 -12.80
C LYS A 411 18.31 -12.43 -11.64
N GLN A 412 18.97 -13.57 -11.47
CA GLN A 412 18.68 -14.60 -10.46
C GLN A 412 19.91 -14.81 -9.57
N PHE A 413 19.77 -15.61 -8.50
CA PHE A 413 20.81 -15.73 -7.46
C PHE A 413 22.20 -16.12 -7.99
N GLN A 414 22.28 -16.94 -9.03
CA GLN A 414 23.55 -17.39 -9.61
C GLN A 414 24.33 -16.28 -10.33
N ASP A 415 23.66 -15.17 -10.68
CA ASP A 415 24.26 -14.05 -11.40
C ASP A 415 25.10 -13.15 -10.47
N TYR A 416 25.07 -13.41 -9.16
CA TYR A 416 25.80 -12.67 -8.12
C TYR A 416 26.73 -13.58 -7.33
N ALA A 417 27.94 -13.09 -7.04
CA ALA A 417 28.95 -13.88 -6.33
C ALA A 417 28.50 -14.27 -4.91
N GLN A 418 27.92 -13.31 -4.18
CA GLN A 418 27.52 -13.48 -2.78
C GLN A 418 26.30 -14.39 -2.57
N THR A 419 25.55 -14.72 -3.63
CA THR A 419 24.39 -15.63 -3.55
C THR A 419 24.54 -16.86 -4.44
N ARG A 420 25.75 -17.13 -4.96
CA ARG A 420 26.00 -18.25 -5.88
C ARG A 420 25.67 -19.62 -5.25
N ALA A 421 25.77 -19.76 -3.93
CA ALA A 421 25.36 -20.97 -3.22
C ALA A 421 23.86 -21.32 -3.43
N LEU A 422 23.03 -20.32 -3.77
CA LEU A 422 21.60 -20.47 -4.05
C LEU A 422 21.29 -20.70 -5.54
N ALA A 423 22.28 -21.06 -6.37
CA ALA A 423 22.09 -21.22 -7.81
C ALA A 423 21.06 -22.29 -8.21
N GLY A 424 20.81 -23.32 -7.38
CA GLY A 424 19.86 -24.40 -7.66
C GLY A 424 18.39 -23.99 -7.74
N TRP A 425 18.10 -22.70 -7.60
CA TRP A 425 16.77 -22.09 -7.54
C TRP A 425 16.26 -21.66 -8.90
N TRP A 426 17.13 -21.64 -9.89
CA TRP A 426 16.83 -21.24 -11.24
C TRP A 426 17.56 -22.16 -12.20
N ASP A 427 16.80 -22.81 -13.07
CA ASP A 427 17.34 -23.57 -14.19
C ASP A 427 17.04 -22.82 -15.50
N PRO A 428 18.03 -22.13 -16.10
CA PRO A 428 17.82 -21.40 -17.35
C PRO A 428 17.50 -22.32 -18.54
N GLY A 429 17.86 -23.61 -18.48
CA GLY A 429 17.59 -24.56 -19.56
C GLY A 429 16.12 -24.96 -19.64
N SER A 430 15.47 -25.19 -18.49
CA SER A 430 14.05 -25.54 -18.43
C SER A 430 13.12 -24.37 -18.12
N GLY A 431 13.67 -23.25 -17.64
CA GLY A 431 12.92 -22.10 -17.12
C GLY A 431 12.27 -22.36 -15.76
N LEU A 432 12.70 -23.39 -15.03
CA LEU A 432 12.17 -23.71 -13.71
C LEU A 432 12.75 -22.76 -12.65
N SER A 433 11.90 -22.12 -11.86
CA SER A 433 12.27 -21.18 -10.81
C SER A 433 11.58 -21.50 -9.49
N GLY A 434 12.31 -21.46 -8.38
CA GLY A 434 11.74 -21.48 -7.04
C GLY A 434 11.17 -20.11 -6.65
N SER A 435 9.87 -20.03 -6.38
CA SER A 435 9.18 -18.80 -5.96
C SER A 435 8.72 -18.86 -4.50
N MET A 436 8.99 -17.78 -3.75
CA MET A 436 8.45 -17.60 -2.40
C MET A 436 6.99 -17.15 -2.38
N ARG A 437 6.45 -16.64 -3.50
CA ARG A 437 5.05 -16.16 -3.62
C ARG A 437 4.69 -15.17 -2.50
N VAL A 438 5.42 -14.07 -2.36
CA VAL A 438 5.28 -13.07 -1.26
C VAL A 438 3.93 -12.37 -1.28
N LEU A 439 3.41 -12.05 -2.47
CA LEU A 439 2.13 -11.36 -2.60
C LEU A 439 0.96 -12.27 -2.24
N LYS A 440 -0.15 -11.69 -1.77
CA LYS A 440 -1.29 -12.45 -1.21
C LYS A 440 -1.88 -13.47 -2.19
N ASP A 441 -1.85 -13.19 -3.49
CA ASP A 441 -2.26 -14.11 -4.58
C ASP A 441 -1.12 -15.00 -5.09
N GLY A 442 0.11 -14.76 -4.63
CA GLY A 442 1.33 -15.41 -5.09
C GLY A 442 1.70 -15.05 -6.52
N SER A 443 1.31 -13.86 -6.99
CA SER A 443 1.55 -13.42 -8.35
C SER A 443 3.03 -13.15 -8.64
N ASP A 444 3.85 -12.77 -7.65
CA ASP A 444 5.30 -12.55 -7.74
C ASP A 444 6.09 -13.87 -7.90
N SER A 445 5.83 -14.53 -9.02
CA SER A 445 6.18 -15.93 -9.28
C SER A 445 7.43 -16.11 -10.16
N VAL A 446 8.20 -15.04 -10.38
CA VAL A 446 9.43 -15.01 -11.20
C VAL A 446 10.73 -15.24 -10.43
N GLY A 447 10.62 -15.81 -9.23
CA GLY A 447 11.73 -16.01 -8.30
C GLY A 447 11.93 -14.86 -7.30
N THR A 448 12.75 -15.11 -6.28
CA THR A 448 12.95 -14.20 -5.13
C THR A 448 13.48 -12.82 -5.53
N LEU A 449 14.53 -12.76 -6.37
CA LEU A 449 15.15 -11.48 -6.74
C LEU A 449 14.22 -10.65 -7.63
N GLY A 450 13.52 -11.27 -8.57
CA GLY A 450 12.52 -10.59 -9.40
C GLY A 450 11.34 -10.03 -8.59
N ALA A 451 10.89 -10.76 -7.56
CA ALA A 451 9.88 -10.27 -6.62
C ALA A 451 10.36 -9.04 -5.84
N LEU A 452 11.60 -9.03 -5.35
CA LEU A 452 12.20 -7.89 -4.66
C LEU A 452 12.36 -6.67 -5.57
N ASN A 453 12.82 -6.85 -6.81
CA ASN A 453 12.95 -5.77 -7.79
C ASN A 453 11.60 -5.11 -8.12
N ARG A 454 10.53 -5.91 -8.25
CA ARG A 454 9.19 -5.41 -8.58
C ARG A 454 8.69 -4.38 -7.57
N VAL A 455 9.03 -4.52 -6.28
CA VAL A 455 8.55 -3.59 -5.24
C VAL A 455 8.94 -2.14 -5.55
N TYR A 456 10.12 -1.90 -6.14
CA TYR A 456 10.54 -0.56 -6.53
C TYR A 456 9.73 0.01 -7.70
N LEU A 457 9.34 -0.83 -8.67
CA LEU A 457 8.43 -0.41 -9.74
C LEU A 457 7.05 -0.05 -9.19
N ASN A 458 6.54 -0.81 -8.22
CA ASN A 458 5.25 -0.53 -7.58
C ASN A 458 5.22 0.86 -6.89
N ILE A 459 6.37 1.34 -6.40
CA ILE A 459 6.50 2.68 -5.79
C ILE A 459 7.01 3.75 -6.77
N GLY A 460 7.06 3.46 -8.08
CA GLY A 460 7.30 4.45 -9.13
C GLY A 460 8.73 4.53 -9.68
N LEU A 461 9.60 3.54 -9.44
CA LEU A 461 10.87 3.45 -10.14
C LEU A 461 10.64 3.40 -11.66
N PHE A 462 11.50 4.10 -12.42
CA PHE A 462 11.42 4.20 -13.88
C PHE A 462 10.05 4.70 -14.40
N SER A 463 9.53 5.72 -13.71
CA SER A 463 8.25 6.37 -13.99
C SER A 463 8.11 6.93 -15.42
N GLU A 464 9.22 7.20 -16.10
CA GLU A 464 9.29 7.72 -17.47
C GLU A 464 8.63 6.76 -18.47
N GLU A 465 8.87 5.46 -18.29
CA GLU A 465 8.26 4.40 -19.09
C GLU A 465 6.96 3.92 -18.45
N TRP A 466 6.94 3.73 -17.13
CA TRP A 466 5.78 3.19 -16.42
C TRP A 466 4.48 3.97 -16.68
N LEU A 467 4.55 5.31 -16.73
CA LEU A 467 3.41 6.19 -17.00
C LEU A 467 2.90 6.13 -18.46
N LEU A 468 3.58 5.44 -19.37
CA LEU A 468 3.08 5.20 -20.73
C LEU A 468 2.04 4.07 -20.75
N HIS A 469 2.13 3.12 -19.82
CA HIS A 469 1.40 1.85 -19.87
C HIS A 469 -0.02 1.90 -19.30
N PHE A 470 -0.36 2.91 -18.50
CA PHE A 470 -1.70 3.09 -17.90
C PHE A 470 -1.89 4.57 -17.51
N ARG A 471 -3.06 4.92 -16.93
CA ARG A 471 -3.34 6.25 -16.36
C ARG A 471 -3.51 6.12 -14.84
N PRO A 472 -2.54 6.59 -14.04
CA PRO A 472 -2.64 6.49 -12.59
C PRO A 472 -3.90 7.13 -12.02
N PHE A 473 -4.49 6.52 -10.98
CA PHE A 473 -5.63 7.01 -10.19
C PHE A 473 -6.98 7.13 -10.94
N ALA A 474 -6.99 7.52 -12.21
CA ALA A 474 -8.19 7.74 -13.01
C ALA A 474 -8.61 6.54 -13.88
N GLY A 475 -7.67 5.69 -14.29
CA GLY A 475 -7.94 4.59 -15.21
C GLY A 475 -8.35 5.05 -16.61
N GLY A 476 -9.19 4.27 -17.30
CA GLY A 476 -9.73 4.61 -18.62
C GLY A 476 -8.74 4.45 -19.79
N ARG A 477 -7.53 3.96 -19.53
CA ARG A 477 -6.56 3.46 -20.51
C ARG A 477 -6.38 1.96 -20.31
N LYS A 478 -6.30 1.21 -21.40
CA LYS A 478 -5.98 -0.23 -21.37
C LYS A 478 -4.55 -0.42 -20.89
N ILE A 479 -4.40 -1.25 -19.86
CA ILE A 479 -3.10 -1.56 -19.27
C ILE A 479 -2.26 -2.40 -20.24
N SER A 480 -0.95 -2.14 -20.26
CA SER A 480 0.04 -2.91 -21.01
C SER A 480 1.24 -3.28 -20.12
N PRO A 481 2.06 -4.28 -20.51
CA PRO A 481 3.18 -4.73 -19.68
C PRO A 481 4.31 -3.72 -19.59
N ILE A 482 4.88 -3.55 -18.39
CA ILE A 482 6.23 -2.98 -18.26
C ILE A 482 7.25 -4.10 -18.55
N ARG A 483 8.11 -3.90 -19.55
CA ARG A 483 9.10 -4.91 -19.96
C ARG A 483 10.42 -4.70 -19.23
N ILE A 484 10.97 -5.79 -18.68
CA ILE A 484 12.28 -5.77 -18.01
C ILE A 484 13.37 -5.42 -19.03
N SER A 485 13.26 -5.91 -20.26
CA SER A 485 14.18 -5.55 -21.35
C SER A 485 14.22 -4.04 -21.63
N ASP A 486 13.08 -3.36 -21.59
CA ASP A 486 13.02 -1.90 -21.71
C ASP A 486 13.68 -1.22 -20.51
N ALA A 487 13.41 -1.69 -19.29
CA ALA A 487 14.02 -1.16 -18.07
C ALA A 487 15.55 -1.33 -18.06
N LYS A 488 16.07 -2.50 -18.46
CA LYS A 488 17.52 -2.75 -18.62
C LYS A 488 18.15 -1.81 -19.63
N LEU A 489 17.47 -1.58 -20.75
CA LEU A 489 17.98 -0.72 -21.80
C LEU A 489 17.94 0.75 -21.41
N GLN A 490 16.85 1.22 -20.81
CA GLN A 490 16.55 2.65 -20.69
C GLN A 490 16.70 3.25 -19.29
N SER A 491 16.79 2.42 -18.23
CA SER A 491 16.86 2.92 -16.86
C SER A 491 18.17 2.56 -16.16
N VAL A 492 18.95 3.58 -15.82
CA VAL A 492 20.12 3.42 -14.94
C VAL A 492 19.67 3.09 -13.51
N TYR A 493 18.54 3.65 -13.04
CA TYR A 493 17.98 3.35 -11.73
C TYR A 493 17.53 1.90 -11.57
N TRP A 494 16.90 1.32 -12.61
CA TRP A 494 16.54 -0.11 -12.64
C TRP A 494 17.78 -0.98 -12.50
N ASN A 495 18.79 -0.76 -13.34
CA ASN A 495 20.03 -1.56 -13.31
C ASN A 495 20.75 -1.44 -11.95
N ALA A 496 20.81 -0.23 -11.37
CA ALA A 496 21.38 -0.03 -10.03
C ALA A 496 20.56 -0.71 -8.91
N THR A 497 19.23 -0.84 -9.10
CA THR A 497 18.34 -1.58 -8.20
C THR A 497 18.56 -3.08 -8.34
N GLU A 498 18.65 -3.59 -9.56
CA GLU A 498 18.94 -5.01 -9.82
C GLU A 498 20.31 -5.40 -9.23
N ASP A 499 21.33 -4.55 -9.35
CA ASP A 499 22.69 -4.82 -8.84
C ASP A 499 22.78 -4.97 -7.31
N ARG A 500 21.86 -4.37 -6.54
CA ARG A 500 21.83 -4.42 -5.06
C ARG A 500 20.85 -5.45 -4.49
N THR A 501 20.09 -6.13 -5.33
CA THR A 501 18.98 -6.99 -4.88
C THR A 501 19.43 -8.29 -4.23
N ALA A 502 20.61 -8.81 -4.58
CA ALA A 502 21.23 -9.93 -3.85
C ALA A 502 21.58 -9.55 -2.40
N ASP A 503 22.08 -8.34 -2.17
CA ASP A 503 22.36 -7.83 -0.82
C ASP A 503 21.05 -7.63 -0.02
N MET A 504 19.96 -7.17 -0.66
CA MET A 504 18.64 -7.12 -0.03
C MET A 504 18.10 -8.51 0.36
N ALA A 505 18.32 -9.53 -0.47
CA ALA A 505 17.94 -10.89 -0.12
C ALA A 505 18.73 -11.39 1.11
N ILE A 506 20.04 -11.10 1.19
CA ILE A 506 20.86 -11.42 2.36
C ILE A 506 20.37 -10.68 3.61
N PHE A 507 20.00 -9.40 3.48
CA PHE A 507 19.38 -8.65 4.58
C PHE A 507 18.20 -9.41 5.18
N PHE A 508 17.20 -9.78 4.37
CA PHE A 508 16.03 -10.51 4.87
C PHE A 508 16.36 -11.92 5.36
N LEU A 509 17.31 -12.61 4.72
CA LEU A 509 17.80 -13.91 5.19
C LEU A 509 18.37 -13.82 6.61
N VAL A 510 18.96 -12.68 7.01
CA VAL A 510 19.47 -12.45 8.36
C VAL A 510 18.38 -11.92 9.30
N THR A 511 17.66 -10.86 8.91
CA THR A 511 16.89 -10.02 9.84
C THR A 511 15.41 -10.38 9.96
N ALA A 512 14.81 -11.05 8.97
CA ALA A 512 13.40 -11.45 8.99
C ALA A 512 13.18 -12.63 9.94
N ARG A 513 13.20 -12.38 11.25
CA ARG A 513 13.07 -13.37 12.33
C ARG A 513 11.83 -13.10 13.17
N ALA A 514 11.20 -14.15 13.67
CA ALA A 514 10.01 -14.09 14.50
C ALA A 514 10.19 -13.17 15.73
N ASP A 515 9.19 -12.36 16.00
CA ASP A 515 9.02 -11.57 17.22
C ASP A 515 8.19 -12.38 18.22
N ARG A 516 8.83 -13.24 19.02
CA ARG A 516 8.11 -14.11 19.96
C ARG A 516 7.94 -13.40 21.30
N LEU A 517 6.81 -13.61 21.98
CA LEU A 517 6.58 -13.04 23.31
C LEU A 517 7.65 -13.46 24.34
N LYS A 518 8.23 -14.66 24.20
CA LYS A 518 9.31 -15.12 25.08
C LYS A 518 10.62 -14.34 24.89
N ASP A 519 10.76 -13.62 23.78
CA ASP A 519 11.95 -12.83 23.44
C ASP A 519 11.83 -11.38 23.96
N LEU A 520 10.75 -11.06 24.70
CA LEU A 520 10.59 -9.76 25.33
C LEU A 520 11.75 -9.45 26.29
N PRO A 521 12.38 -8.27 26.19
CA PRO A 521 13.37 -7.81 27.16
C PRO A 521 12.80 -7.80 28.58
N LYS A 522 13.66 -8.06 29.57
CA LYS A 522 13.25 -8.18 30.99
C LYS A 522 12.68 -6.89 31.57
N ASP A 523 13.03 -5.73 31.01
CA ASP A 523 12.53 -4.41 31.40
C ASP A 523 11.14 -4.11 30.82
N ILE A 524 10.63 -4.94 29.91
CA ILE A 524 9.26 -4.87 29.40
C ILE A 524 8.36 -5.79 30.23
N ALA A 525 7.17 -5.28 30.56
CA ALA A 525 6.16 -6.03 31.30
C ALA A 525 5.82 -7.34 30.57
N GLN A 526 5.99 -8.45 31.29
CA GLN A 526 5.77 -9.79 30.75
C GLN A 526 4.28 -10.14 30.78
N PRO A 527 3.72 -10.75 29.72
CA PRO A 527 2.36 -11.24 29.75
C PRO A 527 2.23 -12.41 30.75
N PRO A 528 1.02 -12.68 31.29
CA PRO A 528 0.79 -13.84 32.13
C PRO A 528 1.20 -15.14 31.43
N ALA A 529 1.84 -16.04 32.17
CA ALA A 529 2.19 -17.37 31.65
C ALA A 529 0.93 -18.13 31.23
N ALA A 530 1.00 -18.80 30.07
CA ALA A 530 -0.08 -19.66 29.61
C ALA A 530 -0.25 -20.87 30.54
N ASN A 531 -1.49 -21.32 30.74
CA ASN A 531 -1.76 -22.58 31.44
C ASN A 531 -1.17 -23.75 30.63
N PRO A 532 -0.26 -24.56 31.18
CA PRO A 532 0.40 -25.64 30.43
C PRO A 532 -0.59 -26.64 29.81
N ALA A 533 -1.64 -27.05 30.53
CA ALA A 533 -2.63 -28.00 30.02
C ALA A 533 -3.44 -27.40 28.85
N GLN A 534 -3.74 -26.10 28.93
CA GLN A 534 -4.42 -25.37 27.86
C GLN A 534 -3.52 -25.23 26.63
N LEU A 535 -2.23 -24.97 26.83
CA LEU A 535 -1.24 -24.88 25.76
C LEU A 535 -1.08 -26.24 25.04
N ASP A 536 -0.96 -27.33 25.79
CA ASP A 536 -0.85 -28.68 25.23
C ASP A 536 -2.11 -29.09 24.46
N ARG A 537 -3.30 -28.73 24.97
CA ARG A 537 -4.54 -28.90 24.21
C ARG A 537 -4.55 -28.03 22.94
N GLY A 538 -4.09 -26.79 23.03
CA GLY A 538 -4.00 -25.85 21.91
C GLY A 538 -3.13 -26.35 20.77
N LYS A 539 -1.99 -26.97 21.09
CA LYS A 539 -1.11 -27.66 20.12
C LYS A 539 -1.86 -28.72 19.33
N VAL A 540 -2.63 -29.57 20.01
CA VAL A 540 -3.44 -30.63 19.36
C VAL A 540 -4.52 -30.03 18.48
N VAL A 541 -5.26 -29.04 18.98
CA VAL A 541 -6.32 -28.36 18.22
C VAL A 541 -5.75 -27.70 16.96
N PHE A 542 -4.60 -27.01 17.09
CA PHE A 542 -3.90 -26.39 15.97
C PHE A 542 -3.46 -27.43 14.92
N ALA A 543 -2.83 -28.53 15.36
CA ALA A 543 -2.37 -29.61 14.50
C ALA A 543 -3.49 -30.19 13.63
N GLN A 544 -4.67 -30.36 14.22
CA GLN A 544 -5.82 -30.99 13.56
C GLN A 544 -6.60 -30.04 12.63
N ASN A 545 -6.62 -28.74 12.92
CA ASN A 545 -7.57 -27.81 12.29
C ASN A 545 -6.91 -26.68 11.50
N CYS A 546 -5.66 -26.32 11.80
CA CYS A 546 -5.02 -25.12 11.24
C CYS A 546 -3.74 -25.45 10.47
N ALA A 547 -2.97 -26.44 10.93
CA ALA A 547 -1.61 -26.69 10.46
C ALA A 547 -1.52 -27.18 9.00
N ALA A 548 -2.62 -27.69 8.43
CA ALA A 548 -2.74 -28.01 7.01
C ALA A 548 -2.59 -26.78 6.09
N CYS A 549 -2.89 -25.56 6.56
CA CYS A 549 -2.64 -24.34 5.78
C CYS A 549 -1.49 -23.53 6.39
N HIS A 550 -1.37 -23.55 7.72
CA HIS A 550 -0.51 -22.67 8.50
C HIS A 550 0.73 -23.38 9.09
N SER A 551 1.29 -24.39 8.40
CA SER A 551 2.61 -24.90 8.76
C SER A 551 3.39 -25.38 7.56
N SER A 552 4.66 -24.97 7.47
CA SER A 552 5.60 -25.45 6.46
C SER A 552 6.24 -26.79 6.85
N LYS A 553 6.26 -27.11 8.15
CA LYS A 553 6.66 -28.41 8.69
C LYS A 553 5.45 -29.33 8.70
N GLN A 554 5.45 -30.35 7.85
CA GLN A 554 4.35 -31.29 7.65
C GLN A 554 4.88 -32.73 7.68
N PRO A 555 4.03 -33.75 7.92
CA PRO A 555 4.45 -35.13 7.81
C PRO A 555 4.74 -35.43 6.34
N GLU A 556 5.55 -36.44 6.04
CA GLU A 556 5.75 -36.85 4.65
C GLU A 556 4.48 -37.54 4.13
N PRO A 557 3.95 -37.15 2.96
CA PRO A 557 2.79 -37.81 2.38
C PRO A 557 3.18 -39.20 1.88
N PRO A 558 2.31 -40.22 2.03
CA PRO A 558 2.58 -41.52 1.47
C PRO A 558 2.54 -41.45 -0.07
N LEU A 559 3.39 -42.22 -0.76
CA LEU A 559 3.55 -42.13 -2.22
C LEU A 559 2.23 -42.32 -3.00
N ASN A 560 1.34 -43.17 -2.49
CA ASN A 560 0.03 -43.43 -3.09
C ASN A 560 -0.95 -42.25 -2.98
N ALA A 561 -0.71 -41.26 -2.12
CA ALA A 561 -1.51 -40.05 -2.06
C ALA A 561 -1.26 -39.12 -3.26
N GLY A 562 -0.16 -39.31 -4.01
CA GLY A 562 0.16 -38.51 -5.19
C GLY A 562 0.43 -37.03 -4.89
N VAL A 563 0.68 -36.69 -3.62
CA VAL A 563 1.04 -35.34 -3.19
C VAL A 563 2.47 -35.05 -3.60
N ASP A 564 2.68 -33.93 -4.27
CA ASP A 564 4.00 -33.46 -4.71
C ASP A 564 4.80 -34.45 -5.60
N THR A 565 4.11 -35.38 -6.29
CA THR A 565 4.73 -36.34 -7.22
C THR A 565 4.13 -36.24 -8.63
N GLY A 566 4.87 -36.73 -9.64
CA GLY A 566 4.43 -36.69 -11.04
C GLY A 566 4.15 -35.27 -11.53
N VAL A 567 2.95 -35.01 -12.05
CA VAL A 567 2.51 -33.67 -12.48
C VAL A 567 2.43 -32.65 -11.33
N CYS A 568 2.45 -33.11 -10.08
CA CYS A 568 2.43 -32.27 -8.88
C CYS A 568 3.80 -32.07 -8.25
N ALA A 569 4.87 -32.61 -8.84
CA ALA A 569 6.24 -32.37 -8.38
C ALA A 569 6.51 -30.86 -8.22
N GLY A 570 7.24 -30.48 -7.18
CA GLY A 570 7.51 -29.07 -6.89
C GLY A 570 6.33 -28.29 -6.29
N GLY A 571 5.29 -28.97 -5.78
CA GLY A 571 4.08 -28.37 -5.22
C GLY A 571 2.92 -28.21 -6.19
N GLY A 572 3.15 -28.52 -7.47
CA GLY A 572 2.22 -28.28 -8.58
C GLY A 572 2.15 -26.81 -9.00
N ALA A 573 1.94 -26.57 -10.28
CA ALA A 573 1.68 -25.26 -10.87
C ALA A 573 0.98 -25.40 -12.23
N GLY A 574 0.54 -24.29 -12.84
CA GLY A 574 -0.03 -24.32 -14.18
C GLY A 574 -1.44 -24.93 -14.26
N PRO A 575 -1.83 -25.44 -15.44
CA PRO A 575 -3.20 -25.90 -15.70
C PRO A 575 -3.66 -27.05 -14.79
N GLN A 576 -2.73 -27.89 -14.29
CA GLN A 576 -3.02 -29.02 -13.41
C GLN A 576 -3.02 -28.64 -11.93
N TYR A 577 -2.84 -27.37 -11.57
CA TYR A 577 -2.70 -26.97 -10.17
C TYR A 577 -3.87 -27.40 -9.29
N ARG A 578 -5.11 -27.33 -9.81
CA ARG A 578 -6.30 -27.74 -9.05
C ARG A 578 -6.28 -29.22 -8.68
N GLU A 579 -5.86 -30.08 -9.61
CA GLU A 579 -5.70 -31.51 -9.34
C GLU A 579 -4.67 -31.75 -8.22
N CYS A 580 -3.55 -31.03 -8.25
CA CYS A 580 -2.51 -31.13 -7.22
C CYS A 580 -2.97 -30.61 -5.86
N TRP A 581 -3.72 -29.51 -5.84
CA TRP A 581 -4.35 -29.00 -4.63
C TRP A 581 -5.34 -30.02 -4.06
N ASP A 582 -6.19 -30.62 -4.88
CA ASP A 582 -7.21 -31.56 -4.42
C ASP A 582 -6.57 -32.85 -3.84
N ARG A 583 -5.47 -33.34 -4.43
CA ARG A 583 -4.68 -34.45 -3.85
C ARG A 583 -4.09 -34.09 -2.48
N TYR A 584 -3.44 -32.93 -2.40
CA TYR A 584 -2.89 -32.42 -1.14
C TYR A 584 -3.97 -32.27 -0.08
N TRP A 585 -5.09 -31.64 -0.42
CA TRP A 585 -6.19 -31.38 0.49
C TRP A 585 -6.84 -32.68 0.97
N SER A 586 -7.06 -33.65 0.09
CA SER A 586 -7.59 -34.96 0.46
C SER A 586 -6.71 -35.67 1.49
N TRP A 587 -5.38 -35.66 1.29
CA TRP A 587 -4.45 -36.23 2.26
C TRP A 587 -4.40 -35.42 3.55
N ALA A 588 -4.36 -34.08 3.48
CA ALA A 588 -4.31 -33.21 4.65
C ALA A 588 -5.56 -33.34 5.56
N GLN A 589 -6.69 -33.82 5.03
CA GLN A 589 -7.90 -34.10 5.82
C GLN A 589 -7.89 -35.49 6.50
N SER A 590 -6.96 -36.37 6.13
CA SER A 590 -6.88 -37.75 6.64
C SER A 590 -6.44 -37.85 8.11
N ASP A 591 -6.79 -38.96 8.76
CA ASP A 591 -6.33 -39.27 10.13
C ASP A 591 -4.82 -39.53 10.20
N GLU A 592 -4.21 -39.96 9.10
CA GLU A 592 -2.76 -40.13 8.99
C GLU A 592 -2.04 -38.78 9.09
N PHE A 593 -2.45 -37.80 8.28
CA PHE A 593 -1.91 -36.44 8.35
C PHE A 593 -2.13 -35.83 9.74
N LYS A 594 -3.35 -35.92 10.28
CA LYS A 594 -3.69 -35.33 11.58
C LYS A 594 -2.85 -35.92 12.72
N ARG A 595 -2.65 -37.24 12.75
CA ARG A 595 -1.78 -37.89 13.76
C ARG A 595 -0.32 -37.46 13.61
N GLY A 596 0.21 -37.48 12.38
CA GLY A 596 1.58 -37.03 12.12
C GLY A 596 1.78 -35.56 12.52
N MET A 597 0.81 -34.70 12.25
CA MET A 597 0.87 -33.29 12.68
C MET A 597 0.78 -33.12 14.19
N ILE A 598 -0.02 -33.92 14.89
CA ILE A 598 -0.03 -33.90 16.35
C ILE A 598 1.37 -34.26 16.88
N ASP A 599 2.00 -35.30 16.34
CA ASP A 599 3.32 -35.73 16.78
C ASP A 599 4.40 -34.67 16.53
N LEU A 600 4.32 -33.94 15.40
CA LEU A 600 5.20 -32.81 15.10
C LEU A 600 4.95 -31.61 16.03
N VAL A 601 3.71 -31.14 16.15
CA VAL A 601 3.37 -29.92 16.93
C VAL A 601 3.57 -30.15 18.43
N THR A 602 3.34 -31.36 18.92
CA THR A 602 3.61 -31.75 20.31
C THR A 602 5.06 -32.19 20.55
N GLU A 603 5.91 -32.11 19.52
CA GLU A 603 7.35 -32.45 19.56
C GLU A 603 7.66 -33.89 20.01
N LYS A 604 6.72 -34.82 19.85
CA LYS A 604 6.99 -36.26 19.99
C LYS A 604 7.92 -36.74 18.89
N VAL A 605 7.83 -36.11 17.71
CA VAL A 605 8.74 -36.29 16.59
C VAL A 605 9.37 -34.93 16.26
N ARG A 606 10.68 -34.95 16.01
CA ARG A 606 11.44 -33.78 15.59
C ARG A 606 12.07 -34.06 14.22
N VAL A 607 12.05 -33.06 13.35
CA VAL A 607 12.71 -33.11 12.05
C VAL A 607 14.05 -32.41 12.20
N ASP A 608 15.15 -33.07 11.81
CA ASP A 608 16.52 -32.55 11.92
C ASP A 608 16.93 -32.11 13.35
N ASN A 609 16.38 -32.78 14.37
CA ASN A 609 16.51 -32.46 15.80
C ASN A 609 15.94 -31.10 16.23
N GLU A 610 15.23 -30.41 15.34
CA GLU A 610 14.63 -29.10 15.59
C GLU A 610 13.24 -29.22 16.23
N GLY A 611 12.90 -28.24 17.07
CA GLY A 611 11.55 -28.06 17.60
C GLY A 611 10.53 -27.68 16.51
N PHE A 612 9.25 -27.72 16.84
CA PHE A 612 8.18 -27.45 15.86
C PHE A 612 8.23 -26.01 15.30
N LEU A 613 8.61 -25.03 16.12
CA LEU A 613 8.65 -23.61 15.74
C LEU A 613 9.98 -23.17 15.11
N GLU A 614 11.02 -23.98 15.21
CA GLU A 614 12.30 -23.72 14.54
C GLU A 614 12.13 -24.00 13.04
N ASN A 615 12.66 -23.14 12.15
CA ASN A 615 12.53 -23.25 10.69
C ASN A 615 11.11 -23.58 10.17
N ASN A 616 10.07 -23.09 10.85
CA ASN A 616 8.69 -23.24 10.45
C ASN A 616 8.11 -21.87 10.09
N TYR A 617 7.81 -21.66 8.81
CA TYR A 617 7.24 -20.39 8.35
C TYR A 617 5.76 -20.24 8.75
N LEU A 618 5.16 -21.25 9.37
CA LEU A 618 3.76 -21.25 9.79
C LEU A 618 2.79 -20.88 8.64
N SER A 619 3.14 -21.32 7.44
CA SER A 619 2.35 -21.27 6.20
C SER A 619 2.89 -22.31 5.23
N THR A 620 2.01 -22.91 4.43
CA THR A 620 2.42 -23.81 3.35
C THR A 620 2.82 -23.09 2.06
N ASP A 621 2.45 -21.81 1.92
CA ASP A 621 2.61 -21.00 0.70
C ASP A 621 1.96 -21.59 -0.56
N ARG A 622 1.14 -22.64 -0.41
CA ARG A 622 0.26 -23.11 -1.47
C ARG A 622 -0.84 -22.09 -1.70
N ARG A 623 -1.25 -21.92 -2.95
CA ARG A 623 -2.36 -21.05 -3.35
C ARG A 623 -3.69 -21.76 -3.03
N VAL A 624 -4.37 -21.36 -1.97
CA VAL A 624 -5.69 -21.91 -1.58
C VAL A 624 -6.76 -21.42 -2.56
N PRO A 625 -7.59 -22.31 -3.14
CA PRO A 625 -8.71 -21.92 -3.98
C PRO A 625 -9.75 -21.13 -3.18
N LEU A 626 -10.30 -20.08 -3.80
CA LEU A 626 -11.33 -19.24 -3.21
C LEU A 626 -12.57 -20.03 -2.73
N ASP A 627 -12.93 -21.12 -3.44
CA ASP A 627 -14.06 -21.98 -3.10
C ASP A 627 -13.89 -22.78 -1.79
N ILE A 628 -12.69 -22.77 -1.22
CA ILE A 628 -12.39 -23.35 0.10
C ILE A 628 -12.19 -22.24 1.13
N LEU A 629 -11.55 -21.14 0.75
CA LEU A 629 -11.13 -20.10 1.70
C LEU A 629 -12.30 -19.22 2.16
N GLY A 630 -13.28 -18.92 1.32
CA GLY A 630 -14.43 -18.07 1.70
C GLY A 630 -14.10 -16.61 2.04
N THR A 631 -12.87 -16.16 1.76
CA THR A 631 -12.50 -14.73 1.88
C THR A 631 -13.24 -13.88 0.86
N ASN A 632 -13.20 -12.55 1.01
CA ASN A 632 -13.70 -11.63 -0.01
C ASN A 632 -13.08 -11.97 -1.39
N ALA A 633 -13.93 -12.27 -2.36
CA ALA A 633 -13.54 -12.76 -3.67
C ALA A 633 -12.67 -11.76 -4.44
N CYS A 634 -12.87 -10.45 -4.22
CA CYS A 634 -12.13 -9.39 -4.90
C CYS A 634 -10.64 -9.41 -4.54
N THR A 635 -10.30 -9.92 -3.35
CA THR A 635 -8.91 -10.16 -2.98
C THR A 635 -8.23 -11.21 -3.87
N ALA A 636 -8.97 -12.18 -4.42
CA ALA A 636 -8.40 -13.29 -5.16
C ALA A 636 -8.38 -13.10 -6.69
N VAL A 637 -9.01 -12.04 -7.24
CA VAL A 637 -9.24 -11.91 -8.70
C VAL A 637 -8.55 -10.70 -9.35
N ALA A 638 -7.53 -10.15 -8.70
CA ALA A 638 -6.68 -9.08 -9.23
C ALA A 638 -6.12 -9.42 -10.63
N THR A 639 -6.05 -8.43 -11.52
CA THR A 639 -5.64 -8.65 -12.92
C THR A 639 -4.24 -8.15 -13.26
N ASN A 640 -3.62 -7.38 -12.38
CA ASN A 640 -2.33 -6.75 -12.70
C ASN A 640 -1.19 -7.75 -12.97
N GLY A 641 -1.31 -8.99 -12.49
CA GLY A 641 -0.32 -10.06 -12.69
C GLY A 641 -0.62 -11.03 -13.85
N LEU A 642 -1.52 -10.66 -14.77
CA LEU A 642 -1.93 -11.53 -15.86
C LEU A 642 -1.17 -11.24 -17.15
N SER A 643 -1.38 -12.10 -18.15
CA SER A 643 -0.76 -11.91 -19.47
C SER A 643 -1.25 -10.63 -20.13
N GLY A 644 -0.32 -9.80 -20.60
CA GLY A 644 -0.62 -8.50 -21.21
C GLY A 644 -0.90 -7.37 -20.21
N ASP A 645 -0.96 -7.66 -18.91
CA ASP A 645 -1.12 -6.64 -17.87
C ASP A 645 0.22 -6.15 -17.31
N ILE A 646 0.18 -5.16 -16.43
CA ILE A 646 1.34 -4.38 -16.03
C ILE A 646 2.50 -5.24 -15.49
N TRP A 647 2.21 -6.31 -14.72
CA TRP A 647 3.22 -7.18 -14.11
C TRP A 647 3.47 -8.48 -14.88
N ASP A 648 3.17 -8.54 -16.18
CA ASP A 648 3.37 -9.73 -17.02
C ASP A 648 4.80 -10.30 -16.90
N ASN A 649 5.85 -9.46 -16.98
CA ASN A 649 7.24 -9.95 -16.83
C ASN A 649 7.66 -10.28 -15.39
N PHE A 650 6.76 -10.09 -14.41
CA PHE A 650 6.99 -10.35 -12.99
C PHE A 650 6.09 -11.45 -12.42
N THR A 651 5.41 -12.18 -13.30
CA THR A 651 4.50 -13.28 -12.99
C THR A 651 4.83 -14.45 -13.92
N SER A 652 4.81 -15.69 -13.42
CA SER A 652 5.22 -16.87 -14.20
C SER A 652 4.15 -17.29 -15.21
N SER A 653 4.59 -17.92 -16.28
CA SER A 653 3.70 -18.55 -17.26
C SER A 653 2.80 -19.63 -16.63
N THR A 654 3.28 -20.32 -15.58
CA THR A 654 2.47 -21.28 -14.82
C THR A 654 1.44 -20.61 -13.90
N TYR A 655 1.73 -19.44 -13.33
CA TYR A 655 0.74 -18.66 -12.59
C TYR A 655 -0.41 -18.20 -13.51
N LYS A 656 -0.08 -17.67 -14.70
CA LYS A 656 -1.05 -17.17 -15.68
C LYS A 656 -1.95 -18.24 -16.28
N THR A 657 -1.71 -19.51 -15.98
CA THR A 657 -2.46 -20.66 -16.49
C THR A 657 -3.16 -21.46 -15.39
N LEU A 658 -3.22 -20.92 -14.16
CA LEU A 658 -3.99 -21.56 -13.09
C LEU A 658 -5.48 -21.67 -13.48
N PRO A 659 -6.11 -22.85 -13.30
CA PRO A 659 -7.49 -23.07 -13.70
C PRO A 659 -8.47 -22.28 -12.81
N PRO A 660 -9.70 -21.99 -13.26
CA PRO A 660 -10.70 -21.33 -12.42
C PRO A 660 -11.12 -22.23 -11.24
N PRO A 661 -11.22 -21.68 -10.01
CA PRO A 661 -11.89 -22.35 -8.90
C PRO A 661 -13.39 -22.61 -9.16
N LYS A 662 -14.05 -23.25 -8.19
CA LYS A 662 -15.51 -23.43 -8.25
C LYS A 662 -16.23 -22.10 -8.01
N GLU A 663 -17.51 -22.09 -8.34
CA GLU A 663 -18.41 -20.97 -8.06
C GLU A 663 -18.56 -20.76 -6.55
N VAL A 664 -18.60 -19.50 -6.13
CA VAL A 664 -18.82 -19.06 -4.75
C VAL A 664 -20.07 -18.20 -4.66
N THR A 665 -20.61 -18.05 -3.45
CA THR A 665 -21.74 -17.16 -3.19
C THR A 665 -21.24 -15.77 -2.78
N VAL A 666 -21.80 -14.74 -3.40
CA VAL A 666 -21.62 -13.32 -3.05
C VAL A 666 -23.00 -12.70 -2.79
N HIS A 667 -23.05 -11.47 -2.29
CA HIS A 667 -24.31 -10.86 -1.85
C HIS A 667 -24.59 -9.51 -2.50
N HIS A 668 -25.85 -9.27 -2.88
CA HIS A 668 -26.28 -7.99 -3.40
C HIS A 668 -26.19 -6.91 -2.30
N PRO A 669 -25.61 -5.73 -2.55
CA PRO A 669 -25.23 -4.79 -1.49
C PRO A 669 -26.39 -3.99 -0.88
N VAL A 670 -27.61 -4.19 -1.38
CA VAL A 670 -28.85 -3.57 -0.87
C VAL A 670 -29.86 -4.62 -0.42
N SER A 671 -30.16 -5.60 -1.27
CA SER A 671 -31.16 -6.62 -0.91
C SER A 671 -30.59 -7.71 -0.02
N GLY A 672 -29.28 -7.94 -0.01
CA GLY A 672 -28.64 -9.05 0.70
C GLY A 672 -28.74 -10.41 -0.03
N ALA A 673 -29.50 -10.45 -1.13
CA ALA A 673 -29.75 -11.66 -1.91
C ALA A 673 -28.44 -12.33 -2.36
N ALA A 674 -28.40 -13.65 -2.21
CA ALA A 674 -27.28 -14.48 -2.66
C ALA A 674 -27.19 -14.50 -4.19
N MET A 675 -25.98 -14.34 -4.71
CA MET A 675 -25.66 -14.36 -6.14
C MET A 675 -24.46 -15.28 -6.39
N PRO A 676 -24.44 -16.03 -7.51
CA PRO A 676 -23.29 -16.83 -7.90
C PRO A 676 -22.17 -15.95 -8.47
N PHE A 677 -20.91 -16.26 -8.12
CA PHE A 677 -19.73 -15.68 -8.75
C PHE A 677 -18.67 -16.75 -9.01
N ARG A 678 -18.11 -16.78 -10.21
CA ARG A 678 -17.02 -17.68 -10.57
C ARG A 678 -15.86 -16.91 -11.19
N PRO A 679 -14.65 -16.98 -10.62
CA PRO A 679 -13.46 -16.40 -11.24
C PRO A 679 -13.16 -17.04 -12.61
N LEU A 680 -12.59 -16.27 -13.53
CA LEU A 680 -12.25 -16.74 -14.88
C LEU A 680 -11.01 -17.66 -14.93
N GLY A 681 -10.26 -17.78 -13.84
CA GLY A 681 -8.96 -18.47 -13.83
C GLY A 681 -7.86 -17.59 -14.43
N ASN A 682 -6.95 -18.22 -15.17
CA ASN A 682 -5.73 -17.61 -15.71
C ASN A 682 -4.82 -17.00 -14.64
N GLY A 683 -4.82 -17.55 -13.43
CA GLY A 683 -4.12 -16.99 -12.26
C GLY A 683 -5.07 -16.46 -11.18
N ARG A 684 -6.30 -16.07 -11.56
CA ARG A 684 -7.32 -15.59 -10.61
C ARG A 684 -7.93 -16.72 -9.77
N GLY A 685 -8.36 -16.34 -8.58
CA GLY A 685 -9.20 -17.15 -7.69
C GLY A 685 -8.42 -17.89 -6.60
N TYR A 686 -7.17 -17.52 -6.34
CA TYR A 686 -6.36 -18.17 -5.32
C TYR A 686 -5.66 -17.17 -4.41
N ILE A 687 -5.44 -17.57 -3.16
CA ILE A 687 -4.76 -16.79 -2.12
C ILE A 687 -3.82 -17.68 -1.32
N ARG A 688 -2.63 -17.20 -1.00
CA ARG A 688 -1.72 -17.89 -0.06
C ARG A 688 -2.25 -17.77 1.38
N PRO A 689 -2.08 -18.78 2.24
CA PRO A 689 -2.29 -18.62 3.67
C PRO A 689 -1.37 -17.52 4.21
N ALA A 690 -1.90 -16.69 5.09
CA ALA A 690 -1.05 -15.81 5.88
C ALA A 690 -0.16 -16.66 6.81
N SER A 691 1.10 -16.28 6.94
CA SER A 691 1.97 -16.87 7.97
C SER A 691 1.44 -16.48 9.35
N LEU A 692 1.45 -17.43 10.29
CA LEU A 692 1.12 -17.19 11.69
C LEU A 692 2.35 -16.88 12.57
N VAL A 693 3.53 -16.69 11.96
CA VAL A 693 4.71 -16.23 12.71
C VAL A 693 4.38 -14.89 13.35
N SER A 694 4.54 -14.80 14.68
CA SER A 694 4.28 -13.57 15.43
C SER A 694 2.86 -13.04 15.25
N VAL A 695 1.87 -13.92 15.07
CA VAL A 695 0.49 -13.52 14.77
C VAL A 695 -0.14 -12.65 15.88
N TRP A 696 0.42 -12.67 17.09
CA TRP A 696 0.05 -11.79 18.19
C TRP A 696 0.36 -10.31 17.93
N SER A 697 1.39 -10.02 17.12
CA SER A 697 1.79 -8.65 16.80
C SER A 697 1.08 -8.12 15.56
N SER A 698 0.61 -9.01 14.67
CA SER A 698 0.08 -8.66 13.34
C SER A 698 -1.39 -8.26 13.30
N ALA A 699 -2.14 -8.48 14.39
CA ALA A 699 -3.54 -8.10 14.51
C ALA A 699 -3.74 -6.60 14.21
N PRO A 700 -4.86 -6.19 13.61
CA PRO A 700 -6.08 -6.96 13.31
C PRO A 700 -5.97 -7.95 12.13
N TYR A 701 -7.03 -8.70 11.85
CA TYR A 701 -7.02 -9.84 10.93
C TYR A 701 -7.85 -9.68 9.66
N LEU A 702 -7.74 -10.71 8.81
CA LEU A 702 -8.10 -10.77 7.40
C LEU A 702 -7.18 -9.93 6.51
N ALA A 703 -7.31 -10.11 5.20
CA ALA A 703 -6.43 -9.48 4.23
C ALA A 703 -6.46 -7.95 4.28
N ASN A 704 -7.47 -7.33 4.91
CA ASN A 704 -7.76 -5.91 4.94
C ASN A 704 -7.88 -5.33 6.36
N ASN A 705 -7.45 -6.04 7.42
CA ASN A 705 -7.58 -5.60 8.83
C ASN A 705 -9.02 -5.33 9.30
N SER A 706 -10.02 -5.92 8.64
CA SER A 706 -11.44 -5.65 8.94
C SER A 706 -11.99 -6.40 10.16
N VAL A 707 -11.21 -7.31 10.76
CA VAL A 707 -11.59 -8.09 11.97
C VAL A 707 -10.71 -7.64 13.14
N GLY A 708 -11.32 -7.01 14.15
CA GLY A 708 -10.65 -6.40 15.32
C GLY A 708 -10.88 -4.88 15.47
N HIS A 709 -11.38 -4.22 14.43
CA HIS A 709 -11.60 -2.77 14.36
C HIS A 709 -13.10 -2.40 14.28
N ASP A 710 -13.91 -2.80 15.25
CA ASP A 710 -15.36 -2.56 15.19
C ASP A 710 -15.75 -1.07 15.20
N ASP A 711 -14.97 -0.25 15.92
CA ASP A 711 -15.27 1.16 16.14
C ASP A 711 -14.61 2.11 15.11
N TYR A 712 -13.79 1.60 14.18
CA TYR A 712 -12.95 2.42 13.30
C TYR A 712 -13.76 3.41 12.43
N PHE A 713 -14.88 2.96 11.86
CA PHE A 713 -15.73 3.77 10.99
C PHE A 713 -16.78 4.61 11.74
N ASP A 714 -17.10 4.21 12.98
CA ASP A 714 -18.21 4.78 13.75
C ASP A 714 -17.72 5.76 14.83
N ARG A 715 -16.41 5.78 15.14
CA ARG A 715 -15.81 6.79 16.03
C ARG A 715 -15.87 8.17 15.37
N PRO A 716 -16.51 9.17 16.00
CA PRO A 716 -16.29 10.55 15.62
C PRO A 716 -14.79 10.80 15.65
N TYR A 717 -14.24 11.30 14.55
CA TYR A 717 -12.82 11.63 14.42
C TYR A 717 -12.32 12.53 15.58
N SER A 718 -13.21 13.34 16.16
CA SER A 718 -12.97 14.17 17.36
C SER A 718 -12.98 13.41 18.69
N ALA A 719 -13.73 12.31 18.80
CA ALA A 719 -13.82 11.49 20.01
C ALA A 719 -12.68 10.49 20.14
N ALA A 720 -12.10 10.02 19.03
CA ALA A 720 -10.98 9.09 19.04
C ALA A 720 -9.63 9.77 19.37
N TYR A 721 -9.48 11.08 19.12
CA TYR A 721 -8.15 11.70 19.09
C TYR A 721 -8.04 13.09 19.74
N GLY A 722 -9.06 13.57 20.45
CA GLY A 722 -9.02 14.85 21.16
C GLY A 722 -9.20 16.05 20.23
N GLY A 723 -10.02 17.00 20.66
CA GLY A 723 -10.34 18.19 19.88
C GLY A 723 -9.16 19.16 19.79
N TYR A 724 -8.79 19.53 18.56
CA TYR A 724 -7.97 20.72 18.33
C TYR A 724 -8.79 21.98 18.65
N ALA A 725 -8.42 22.67 19.73
CA ALA A 725 -8.68 24.09 19.88
C ALA A 725 -7.33 24.80 19.78
N GLY A 726 -7.02 25.36 18.61
CA GLY A 726 -5.82 26.17 18.44
C GLY A 726 -5.75 27.31 19.46
N PRO A 727 -4.55 27.86 19.76
CA PRO A 727 -4.42 28.94 20.72
C PRO A 727 -5.23 30.16 20.27
N LYS A 728 -6.17 30.61 21.12
CA LYS A 728 -6.77 31.94 20.97
C LYS A 728 -5.71 32.97 21.38
N ALA A 729 -5.53 34.01 20.58
CA ALA A 729 -4.61 35.12 20.82
C ALA A 729 -4.78 35.84 22.19
N ALA A 730 -5.81 35.48 22.98
CA ALA A 730 -6.05 36.01 24.31
C ALA A 730 -5.27 35.29 25.44
N ASP A 731 -4.86 34.03 25.25
CA ASP A 731 -4.29 33.22 26.34
C ASP A 731 -2.79 33.46 26.58
N GLN A 732 -2.13 34.18 25.67
CA GLN A 732 -0.71 34.56 25.79
C GLN A 732 -0.49 35.61 26.89
N LYS A 733 -1.47 36.49 27.14
CA LYS A 733 -1.40 37.51 28.20
C LYS A 733 -1.59 36.95 29.62
N ALA A 734 -2.24 35.79 29.77
CA ALA A 734 -2.46 35.17 31.07
C ALA A 734 -1.24 34.35 31.55
N ALA A 735 -0.43 33.84 30.61
CA ALA A 735 0.81 33.12 30.90
C ALA A 735 1.90 34.07 31.44
N ASP A 736 2.00 35.28 30.89
CA ASP A 736 3.01 36.29 31.30
C ASP A 736 2.77 36.81 32.73
N GLN A 737 1.51 36.82 33.21
CA GLN A 737 1.16 37.33 34.54
C GLN A 737 1.36 36.31 35.67
N ARG A 738 1.40 35.00 35.36
CA ARG A 738 1.63 33.95 36.37
C ARG A 738 3.10 33.67 36.66
N ALA A 739 4.02 34.15 35.83
CA ALA A 739 5.46 34.03 36.05
C ALA A 739 6.01 34.96 37.17
N ALA A 740 5.19 35.86 37.72
CA ALA A 740 5.65 36.89 38.66
C ALA A 740 5.40 36.59 40.15
N MET A 741 4.81 35.45 40.53
CA MET A 741 4.53 35.15 41.94
C MET A 741 4.67 33.64 42.24
N GLN A 742 5.83 33.20 42.73
CA GLN A 742 5.98 32.49 44.02
C GLN A 742 7.38 31.90 44.26
N PRO A 743 7.79 31.72 45.53
CA PRO A 743 9.15 31.36 45.95
C PRO A 743 9.34 29.86 46.31
N THR A 744 10.61 29.50 46.41
CA THR A 744 11.27 28.19 46.52
C THR A 744 11.02 27.36 47.80
N ALA A 745 10.91 26.03 47.67
CA ALA A 745 11.44 25.03 48.63
C ALA A 745 11.53 23.60 47.99
N ALA A 746 12.46 22.78 48.47
CA ALA A 746 13.18 21.73 47.73
C ALA A 746 12.73 20.26 47.95
N GLY A 747 13.02 19.38 46.98
CA GLY A 747 13.16 17.92 47.17
C GLY A 747 12.84 17.04 45.94
N THR A 748 13.86 16.36 45.38
CA THR A 748 13.89 15.38 44.27
C THR A 748 13.65 15.89 42.83
N VAL A 749 14.64 15.67 41.96
CA VAL A 749 14.76 16.20 40.59
C VAL A 749 14.33 15.13 39.57
N PRO A 750 13.22 15.31 38.82
CA PRO A 750 13.10 14.84 37.45
C PRO A 750 13.91 15.75 36.52
N ALA A 751 14.51 15.20 35.46
CA ALA A 751 15.22 15.99 34.45
C ALA A 751 14.33 17.12 33.90
N PRO A 752 14.84 18.36 33.74
CA PRO A 752 14.03 19.49 33.33
C PRO A 752 13.58 19.33 31.88
N VAL A 753 12.26 19.36 31.68
CA VAL A 753 11.62 19.61 30.38
C VAL A 753 12.04 21.01 29.94
N PRO A 754 12.61 21.20 28.73
CA PRO A 754 12.93 22.54 28.22
C PRO A 754 11.69 23.42 28.17
N ALA A 755 11.80 24.64 28.71
CA ALA A 755 10.74 25.64 28.73
C ALA A 755 10.47 26.15 27.30
N GLY A 756 9.46 25.54 26.67
CA GLY A 756 8.90 25.90 25.36
C GLY A 756 7.67 25.05 25.04
N GLY A 757 6.93 24.63 26.08
CA GLY A 757 5.96 23.54 26.01
C GLY A 757 4.76 23.83 25.12
N TYR A 758 4.78 23.29 23.91
CA TYR A 758 3.58 22.96 23.15
C TYR A 758 2.74 21.98 24.01
N THR A 759 1.61 22.44 24.52
CA THR A 759 0.66 21.56 25.21
C THR A 759 -0.12 20.80 24.14
N THR A 760 0.27 19.55 23.94
CA THR A 760 -0.40 18.59 23.07
C THR A 760 -1.75 18.23 23.70
N ASN A 761 -2.86 18.85 23.27
CA ASN A 761 -4.20 18.38 23.63
C ASN A 761 -4.69 17.27 22.67
N TYR A 762 -3.83 16.27 22.46
CA TYR A 762 -4.24 14.91 22.12
C TYR A 762 -4.46 14.20 23.46
N VAL A 763 -5.67 13.69 23.73
CA VAL A 763 -6.02 13.08 25.05
C VAL A 763 -5.50 11.63 25.19
N GLY A 764 -4.55 11.21 24.34
CA GLY A 764 -3.93 9.87 24.39
C GLY A 764 -2.46 9.92 24.78
N SER A 765 -2.03 9.01 25.68
CA SER A 765 -0.60 8.81 25.99
C SER A 765 0.19 8.48 24.72
N THR A 766 1.32 9.14 24.50
CA THR A 766 2.29 8.77 23.45
C THR A 766 3.31 7.74 23.94
N ALA A 767 3.28 7.41 25.24
CA ALA A 767 4.26 6.56 25.88
C ALA A 767 3.79 5.12 26.00
N CYS A 768 4.73 4.18 25.84
CA CYS A 768 4.55 2.79 26.27
C CYS A 768 5.10 2.59 27.69
N PRO A 769 4.38 1.91 28.59
CA PRO A 769 3.05 1.32 28.40
C PRO A 769 1.94 2.37 28.24
N ALA A 770 0.93 2.08 27.42
CA ALA A 770 -0.18 3.00 27.15
C ALA A 770 -1.10 3.16 28.36
N ALA A 771 -1.76 4.31 28.47
CA ALA A 771 -2.74 4.59 29.52
C ALA A 771 -4.03 3.75 29.37
N ASP A 772 -4.45 3.50 28.13
CA ASP A 772 -5.55 2.59 27.80
C ASP A 772 -4.99 1.38 27.04
N VAL A 773 -5.19 0.19 27.59
CA VAL A 773 -4.79 -1.08 26.96
C VAL A 773 -5.63 -1.42 25.73
N ASN A 774 -6.81 -0.81 25.58
CA ASN A 774 -7.71 -1.03 24.45
C ASN A 774 -7.55 0.00 23.34
N ASP A 775 -6.63 0.97 23.47
CA ASP A 775 -6.26 1.88 22.39
C ASP A 775 -5.60 1.06 21.26
N PRO A 776 -6.27 0.88 20.11
CA PRO A 776 -5.78 0.03 19.04
C PRO A 776 -4.66 0.68 18.23
N ASP A 777 -4.35 1.96 18.49
CA ASP A 777 -3.39 2.76 17.74
C ASP A 777 -2.07 2.94 18.51
N MET A 778 -1.98 2.34 19.70
CA MET A 778 -0.75 2.25 20.48
C MET A 778 -0.02 0.93 20.19
N PRO A 779 1.28 0.97 19.86
CA PRO A 779 2.04 -0.22 19.49
C PRO A 779 2.62 -1.01 20.68
N CYS A 780 2.16 -0.73 21.90
CA CYS A 780 2.68 -1.38 23.10
C CYS A 780 2.26 -2.86 23.16
N VAL A 781 3.06 -3.68 23.86
CA VAL A 781 2.82 -5.13 23.99
C VAL A 781 1.40 -5.44 24.47
N ALA A 782 0.93 -4.74 25.51
CA ALA A 782 -0.40 -4.97 26.08
C ALA A 782 -1.54 -4.62 25.09
N ASN A 783 -1.40 -3.52 24.34
CA ASN A 783 -2.35 -3.10 23.31
C ASN A 783 -2.42 -4.09 22.15
N ARG A 784 -1.26 -4.57 21.67
CA ARG A 784 -1.18 -5.62 20.64
C ARG A 784 -1.86 -6.91 21.11
N LEU A 785 -1.64 -7.32 22.36
CA LEU A 785 -2.29 -8.50 22.94
C LEU A 785 -3.81 -8.34 23.11
N ALA A 786 -4.28 -7.15 23.48
CA ALA A 786 -5.72 -6.87 23.55
C ALA A 786 -6.37 -6.91 22.16
N LEU A 787 -5.71 -6.31 21.16
CA LEU A 787 -6.18 -6.34 19.77
C LEU A 787 -6.11 -7.75 19.17
N PHE A 788 -5.06 -8.52 19.48
CA PHE A 788 -4.95 -9.94 19.17
C PHE A 788 -6.15 -10.72 19.73
N ASP A 789 -6.42 -10.58 21.03
CA ASP A 789 -7.49 -11.34 21.70
C ASP A 789 -8.86 -11.01 21.11
N ARG A 790 -9.14 -9.73 20.84
CA ARG A 790 -10.37 -9.31 20.15
C ARG A 790 -10.46 -9.91 18.74
N SER A 791 -9.40 -9.77 17.95
CA SER A 791 -9.40 -10.18 16.53
C SER A 791 -9.49 -11.70 16.39
N ILE A 792 -8.76 -12.47 17.20
CA ILE A 792 -8.78 -13.93 17.14
C ILE A 792 -10.13 -14.49 17.62
N ARG A 793 -10.76 -13.85 18.60
CA ARG A 793 -12.12 -14.19 19.02
C ARG A 793 -13.10 -13.97 17.88
N GLN A 794 -13.07 -12.83 17.22
CA GLN A 794 -13.92 -12.61 16.06
C GLN A 794 -13.64 -13.60 14.91
N MET A 795 -12.40 -14.06 14.74
CA MET A 795 -12.09 -15.13 13.78
C MET A 795 -12.77 -16.45 14.15
N LEU A 796 -12.71 -16.86 15.43
CA LEU A 796 -13.26 -18.13 15.93
C LEU A 796 -14.77 -18.09 16.28
N TRP A 797 -15.34 -16.90 16.45
CA TRP A 797 -16.77 -16.64 16.66
C TRP A 797 -17.26 -15.64 15.59
N PRO A 798 -17.42 -16.08 14.32
CA PRO A 798 -17.77 -15.18 13.21
C PRO A 798 -19.10 -14.42 13.40
N GLU A 799 -19.98 -14.91 14.27
CA GLU A 799 -21.22 -14.22 14.67
C GLU A 799 -20.98 -12.91 15.43
N THR A 800 -19.80 -12.73 16.05
CA THR A 800 -19.45 -11.50 16.76
C THR A 800 -18.76 -10.46 15.87
N ARG A 801 -18.51 -10.78 14.59
CA ARG A 801 -17.93 -9.83 13.64
C ARG A 801 -18.93 -8.73 13.30
N ARG A 802 -18.42 -7.54 12.96
CA ARG A 802 -19.23 -6.44 12.41
C ARG A 802 -20.11 -6.92 11.24
N ARG A 803 -21.40 -6.56 11.29
CA ARG A 803 -22.41 -6.86 10.25
C ARG A 803 -22.96 -5.57 9.63
N ASP A 804 -23.32 -5.64 8.36
CA ASP A 804 -24.02 -4.57 7.66
C ASP A 804 -25.43 -4.39 8.24
N LYS A 805 -25.85 -3.14 8.44
CA LYS A 805 -27.18 -2.81 8.99
C LYS A 805 -28.14 -2.24 7.95
N LEU A 806 -27.70 -2.07 6.69
CA LEU A 806 -28.48 -1.41 5.63
C LEU A 806 -28.94 -2.37 4.52
N THR A 807 -28.60 -3.66 4.63
CA THR A 807 -29.13 -4.70 3.74
C THR A 807 -30.53 -5.13 4.17
N THR A 808 -31.38 -5.48 3.20
CA THR A 808 -32.74 -5.98 3.48
C THR A 808 -32.70 -7.37 4.11
N GLU A 809 -31.94 -8.29 3.51
CA GLU A 809 -31.58 -9.58 4.10
C GLU A 809 -30.19 -9.49 4.73
N PRO A 810 -29.98 -10.08 5.92
CA PRO A 810 -28.66 -10.06 6.56
C PRO A 810 -27.58 -10.74 5.71
N VAL A 811 -26.43 -10.09 5.58
CA VAL A 811 -25.24 -10.63 4.90
C VAL A 811 -24.18 -11.14 5.90
N PRO A 812 -23.25 -12.03 5.49
CA PRO A 812 -22.27 -12.64 6.39
C PRO A 812 -21.15 -11.72 6.90
N GLY A 813 -21.33 -10.40 6.85
CA GLY A 813 -20.32 -9.40 7.19
C GLY A 813 -20.80 -7.97 6.97
N TYR A 814 -19.91 -7.01 6.73
CA TYR A 814 -20.26 -5.62 6.40
C TYR A 814 -19.79 -5.19 5.01
N ILE A 815 -20.36 -4.10 4.50
CA ILE A 815 -20.04 -3.48 3.21
C ILE A 815 -19.43 -2.10 3.44
N TYR A 816 -18.42 -1.72 2.65
CA TYR A 816 -17.89 -0.36 2.67
C TYR A 816 -18.93 0.63 2.15
N ARG A 817 -19.25 1.65 2.95
CA ARG A 817 -20.29 2.63 2.67
C ARG A 817 -19.79 4.04 2.93
N THR A 818 -20.30 5.00 2.16
CA THR A 818 -19.99 6.42 2.36
C THR A 818 -20.44 6.88 3.75
N SER A 819 -19.58 7.61 4.45
CA SER A 819 -19.87 8.16 5.78
C SER A 819 -20.74 9.43 5.76
N ALA A 820 -20.79 10.09 4.60
CA ALA A 820 -21.47 11.36 4.34
C ALA A 820 -21.87 11.47 2.85
N PRO A 821 -22.74 12.42 2.49
CA PRO A 821 -22.94 12.79 1.08
C PRO A 821 -21.61 13.18 0.45
N SER A 822 -21.32 12.67 -0.74
CA SER A 822 -20.02 12.89 -1.39
C SER A 822 -20.14 12.98 -2.90
N CYS A 823 -19.18 13.66 -3.53
CA CYS A 823 -19.08 13.75 -4.98
C CYS A 823 -17.73 13.25 -5.48
N LEU A 824 -17.73 12.63 -6.65
CA LEU A 824 -16.53 12.50 -7.45
C LEU A 824 -16.26 13.84 -8.12
N GLN A 825 -15.12 14.48 -7.83
CA GLN A 825 -14.79 15.83 -8.31
C GLN A 825 -13.46 15.82 -9.08
N LEU A 826 -13.44 16.45 -10.25
CA LEU A 826 -12.30 16.59 -11.16
C LEU A 826 -12.16 18.08 -11.56
N PRO A 827 -11.23 18.85 -10.98
CA PRO A 827 -11.10 20.26 -11.31
C PRO A 827 -10.71 20.53 -12.77
N ALA A 828 -11.12 21.67 -13.33
CA ALA A 828 -10.85 22.07 -14.72
C ALA A 828 -9.38 22.02 -15.10
N GLY A 829 -8.47 22.32 -14.17
CA GLY A 829 -7.02 22.25 -14.33
C GLY A 829 -6.51 20.89 -14.82
N PHE A 830 -7.29 19.82 -14.66
CA PHE A 830 -6.87 18.44 -14.92
C PHE A 830 -7.64 17.75 -16.05
N MET A 831 -8.67 18.40 -16.60
CA MET A 831 -9.44 17.82 -17.70
C MET A 831 -8.62 17.81 -18.99
N PRO A 832 -8.80 16.81 -19.89
CA PRO A 832 -8.12 16.79 -21.18
C PRO A 832 -8.28 18.12 -21.90
N PRO A 833 -7.27 18.62 -22.66
CA PRO A 833 -7.34 19.92 -23.33
C PRO A 833 -8.60 20.10 -24.19
N VAL A 834 -9.08 19.00 -24.78
CA VAL A 834 -10.35 18.98 -25.53
C VAL A 834 -11.55 19.31 -24.64
N VAL A 835 -11.64 18.76 -23.43
CA VAL A 835 -12.75 19.01 -22.50
C VAL A 835 -12.72 20.45 -22.01
N LYS A 836 -11.54 20.97 -21.62
CA LYS A 836 -11.40 22.37 -21.20
C LYS A 836 -11.82 23.34 -22.30
N ARG A 837 -11.40 23.08 -23.54
CA ARG A 837 -11.73 23.91 -24.71
C ARG A 837 -13.24 24.03 -24.95
N PHE A 838 -13.99 22.99 -24.60
CA PHE A 838 -15.45 22.95 -24.75
C PHE A 838 -16.18 23.09 -23.40
N GLY A 839 -15.51 23.50 -22.32
CA GLY A 839 -16.05 23.55 -20.95
C GLY A 839 -17.40 24.28 -20.87
N GLY A 840 -17.46 25.53 -21.33
CA GLY A 840 -18.72 26.29 -21.34
C GLY A 840 -19.84 25.67 -22.18
N VAL A 841 -19.50 24.98 -23.29
CA VAL A 841 -20.50 24.25 -24.09
C VAL A 841 -20.98 23.00 -23.34
N LEU A 842 -20.06 22.25 -22.74
CA LEU A 842 -20.38 21.06 -21.94
C LEU A 842 -21.22 21.43 -20.70
N HIS A 843 -20.88 22.53 -20.02
CA HIS A 843 -21.67 23.11 -18.93
C HIS A 843 -23.09 23.48 -19.40
N SER A 844 -23.22 24.13 -20.56
CA SER A 844 -24.55 24.51 -21.08
C SER A 844 -25.46 23.29 -21.39
N VAL A 845 -24.88 22.13 -21.70
CA VAL A 845 -25.61 20.90 -22.04
C VAL A 845 -25.80 19.99 -20.83
N ALA A 846 -24.82 19.98 -19.92
CA ALA A 846 -24.73 19.06 -18.80
C ALA A 846 -24.12 19.74 -17.57
N GLY A 847 -24.69 20.87 -17.14
CA GLY A 847 -24.22 21.65 -15.98
C GLY A 847 -24.32 20.90 -14.64
N TRP A 848 -25.01 19.75 -14.61
CA TRP A 848 -25.01 18.80 -13.50
C TRP A 848 -23.72 17.97 -13.40
N ALA A 849 -22.91 17.96 -14.46
CA ALA A 849 -21.68 17.20 -14.57
C ALA A 849 -20.44 18.05 -14.84
N PHE A 850 -20.61 19.21 -15.48
CA PHE A 850 -19.50 20.05 -15.91
C PHE A 850 -19.62 21.44 -15.30
N ASP A 851 -18.52 21.99 -14.79
CA ASP A 851 -18.41 23.37 -14.35
C ASP A 851 -18.14 24.31 -15.54
N GLU A 852 -18.37 25.62 -15.39
CA GLU A 852 -18.17 26.61 -16.48
C GLU A 852 -16.72 26.65 -16.98
N ASP A 853 -15.76 26.43 -16.09
CA ASP A 853 -14.33 26.36 -16.39
C ASP A 853 -13.91 25.01 -17.00
N GLY A 854 -14.84 24.05 -17.09
CA GLY A 854 -14.66 22.73 -17.65
C GLY A 854 -14.29 21.66 -16.63
N GLY A 855 -14.39 21.93 -15.32
CA GLY A 855 -14.33 20.90 -14.27
C GLY A 855 -15.45 19.87 -14.42
N VAL A 856 -15.29 18.70 -13.81
CA VAL A 856 -16.30 17.63 -13.80
C VAL A 856 -16.65 17.22 -12.38
N HIS A 857 -17.93 17.06 -12.09
CA HIS A 857 -18.40 16.49 -10.84
C HIS A 857 -19.51 15.47 -11.09
N ILE A 858 -19.54 14.39 -10.30
CA ILE A 858 -20.61 13.39 -10.35
C ILE A 858 -21.09 13.13 -8.92
N GLY A 859 -22.38 13.32 -8.68
CA GLY A 859 -23.01 13.15 -7.39
C GLY A 859 -24.18 14.12 -7.17
N PRO A 860 -24.56 14.37 -5.90
CA PRO A 860 -24.01 13.75 -4.70
C PRO A 860 -24.45 12.29 -4.56
N PHE A 861 -23.49 11.40 -4.27
CA PHE A 861 -23.78 10.07 -3.74
C PHE A 861 -24.21 10.21 -2.29
N PRO A 862 -25.32 9.58 -1.86
CA PRO A 862 -25.82 9.74 -0.51
C PRO A 862 -24.90 9.10 0.53
N SER A 863 -25.08 9.47 1.81
CA SER A 863 -24.55 8.70 2.93
C SER A 863 -25.10 7.27 2.92
N GLY A 864 -24.26 6.28 3.26
CA GLY A 864 -24.62 4.86 3.22
C GLY A 864 -24.52 4.21 1.82
N PHE A 865 -24.12 4.95 0.79
CA PHE A 865 -23.92 4.42 -0.57
C PHE A 865 -22.80 3.36 -0.58
N PRO A 866 -23.02 2.16 -1.14
CA PRO A 866 -22.02 1.09 -1.16
C PRO A 866 -20.87 1.43 -2.12
N ILE A 867 -19.73 1.87 -1.58
CA ILE A 867 -18.58 2.44 -2.32
C ILE A 867 -18.12 1.50 -3.44
N ASN A 868 -17.99 0.22 -3.13
CA ASN A 868 -17.47 -0.78 -4.05
C ASN A 868 -18.38 -1.03 -5.27
N THR A 869 -19.66 -0.63 -5.25
CA THR A 869 -20.51 -0.73 -6.45
C THR A 869 -20.02 0.21 -7.55
N LEU A 870 -19.53 1.40 -7.19
CA LEU A 870 -18.96 2.33 -8.16
C LEU A 870 -17.53 1.92 -8.54
N THR A 871 -16.67 1.65 -7.55
CA THR A 871 -15.24 1.42 -7.81
C THR A 871 -14.94 0.08 -8.46
N ASN A 872 -15.81 -0.93 -8.29
CA ASN A 872 -15.66 -2.22 -8.96
C ASN A 872 -16.25 -2.23 -10.37
N THR A 873 -16.76 -1.10 -10.87
CA THR A 873 -17.36 -1.01 -12.21
C THR A 873 -16.29 -1.25 -13.28
N LYS A 874 -16.48 -2.29 -14.08
CA LYS A 874 -15.57 -2.64 -15.16
C LYS A 874 -15.79 -1.72 -16.36
N LEU A 875 -15.01 -0.65 -16.46
CA LEU A 875 -15.12 0.34 -17.54
C LEU A 875 -14.42 -0.07 -18.83
N LEU A 876 -13.42 -0.94 -18.72
CA LEU A 876 -12.69 -1.48 -19.86
C LEU A 876 -12.64 -3.02 -19.78
N PRO A 877 -12.64 -3.70 -20.93
CA PRO A 877 -12.48 -5.13 -20.97
C PRO A 877 -11.08 -5.54 -20.51
N ASP A 878 -10.99 -6.69 -19.84
CA ASP A 878 -9.68 -7.23 -19.43
C ASP A 878 -8.90 -7.73 -20.66
N ASN A 879 -7.57 -7.83 -20.53
CA ASN A 879 -6.70 -8.29 -21.62
C ASN A 879 -7.05 -9.70 -22.12
N ASP A 880 -7.49 -10.57 -21.22
CA ASP A 880 -7.87 -11.96 -21.49
C ASP A 880 -9.39 -12.16 -21.64
N GLU A 881 -10.16 -11.08 -21.81
CA GLU A 881 -11.62 -11.18 -21.96
C GLU A 881 -12.01 -11.76 -23.33
N PRO A 882 -12.73 -12.89 -23.38
CA PRO A 882 -12.98 -13.61 -24.64
C PRO A 882 -14.01 -12.92 -25.55
N ASP A 883 -14.95 -12.15 -24.99
CA ASP A 883 -16.02 -11.45 -25.73
C ASP A 883 -16.04 -9.95 -25.38
N VAL A 884 -15.03 -9.25 -25.89
CA VAL A 884 -14.84 -7.81 -25.76
C VAL A 884 -16.06 -7.02 -26.28
N TRP A 885 -16.75 -7.51 -27.31
CA TRP A 885 -17.92 -6.81 -27.87
C TRP A 885 -19.11 -6.83 -26.91
N ARG A 886 -19.36 -7.97 -26.25
CA ARG A 886 -20.41 -8.07 -25.22
C ARG A 886 -20.18 -7.12 -24.07
N HIS A 887 -18.93 -6.90 -23.66
CA HIS A 887 -18.57 -5.91 -22.65
C HIS A 887 -19.05 -4.50 -23.06
N TYR A 888 -18.67 -4.05 -24.24
CA TYR A 888 -19.09 -2.73 -24.74
C TYR A 888 -20.60 -2.62 -24.93
N VAL A 889 -21.27 -3.67 -25.40
CA VAL A 889 -22.74 -3.69 -25.51
C VAL A 889 -23.41 -3.52 -24.15
N ARG A 890 -22.86 -4.11 -23.07
CA ARG A 890 -23.37 -3.91 -21.70
C ARG A 890 -23.22 -2.45 -21.26
N LEU A 891 -22.05 -1.85 -21.47
CA LEU A 891 -21.80 -0.44 -21.15
C LEU A 891 -22.72 0.51 -21.93
N ILE A 892 -22.87 0.28 -23.24
CA ILE A 892 -23.76 1.09 -24.10
C ILE A 892 -25.21 1.01 -23.63
N LYS A 893 -25.67 -0.19 -23.22
CA LYS A 893 -27.03 -0.39 -22.69
C LYS A 893 -27.24 0.29 -21.34
N ALA A 894 -26.24 0.27 -20.46
CA ALA A 894 -26.31 0.90 -19.14
C ALA A 894 -26.18 2.43 -19.20
N GLY A 895 -25.43 2.96 -20.17
CA GLY A 895 -25.05 4.38 -20.29
C GLY A 895 -26.21 5.37 -20.15
N PRO A 896 -27.31 5.27 -20.93
CA PRO A 896 -28.43 6.19 -20.83
C PRO A 896 -29.08 6.23 -19.44
N GLY A 897 -29.20 5.07 -18.78
CA GLY A 897 -29.75 4.96 -17.43
C GLY A 897 -28.84 5.59 -16.38
N LEU A 898 -27.53 5.35 -16.48
CA LEU A 898 -26.52 5.98 -15.63
C LEU A 898 -26.53 7.51 -15.78
N ILE A 899 -26.48 8.00 -17.03
CA ILE A 899 -26.51 9.44 -17.32
C ILE A 899 -27.77 10.09 -16.77
N LYS A 900 -28.94 9.49 -17.02
CA LYS A 900 -30.22 9.99 -16.50
C LYS A 900 -30.21 10.05 -14.97
N THR A 901 -29.67 9.02 -14.32
CA THR A 901 -29.61 8.95 -12.86
C THR A 901 -28.70 10.03 -12.30
N PHE A 902 -27.47 10.16 -12.81
CA PHE A 902 -26.53 11.18 -12.34
C PHE A 902 -27.04 12.60 -12.61
N ALA A 903 -27.70 12.84 -13.75
CA ALA A 903 -28.39 14.10 -14.01
C ALA A 903 -29.54 14.38 -13.03
N THR A 904 -30.24 13.33 -12.57
CA THR A 904 -31.35 13.45 -11.60
C THR A 904 -30.83 13.71 -10.18
N LEU A 905 -29.67 13.15 -9.83
CA LEU A 905 -28.97 13.48 -8.58
C LEU A 905 -28.69 14.98 -8.54
N GLY A 906 -28.05 15.52 -9.59
CA GLY A 906 -28.06 16.94 -9.99
C GLY A 906 -27.71 18.00 -8.94
N GLY A 907 -27.33 17.60 -7.72
CA GLY A 907 -26.98 18.52 -6.63
C GLY A 907 -25.64 19.17 -6.91
N THR A 908 -25.50 20.45 -6.54
CA THR A 908 -24.20 21.11 -6.70
C THR A 908 -23.26 20.49 -5.67
N CYS A 909 -22.06 20.09 -6.07
CA CYS A 909 -21.11 19.43 -5.17
C CYS A 909 -20.42 20.43 -4.22
N THR A 910 -21.15 21.47 -3.81
CA THR A 910 -20.65 22.51 -2.91
C THR A 910 -20.68 22.04 -1.47
N PRO A 911 -19.80 22.56 -0.60
CA PRO A 911 -19.81 22.20 0.83
C PRO A 911 -21.16 22.46 1.51
N ALA A 912 -21.90 23.50 1.09
CA ALA A 912 -23.22 23.80 1.64
C ALA A 912 -24.28 22.75 1.25
N ASP A 913 -24.29 22.33 -0.01
CA ASP A 913 -25.21 21.29 -0.49
C ASP A 913 -24.91 19.92 0.11
N LEU A 914 -23.62 19.54 0.20
CA LEU A 914 -23.21 18.28 0.81
C LEU A 914 -23.47 18.23 2.33
N ALA A 915 -23.58 19.38 2.98
CA ALA A 915 -23.99 19.49 4.38
C ALA A 915 -25.53 19.54 4.55
N ASN A 916 -26.31 19.69 3.48
CA ASN A 916 -27.77 19.80 3.55
C ASN A 916 -28.44 18.41 3.66
N PRO A 917 -29.16 18.10 4.75
CA PRO A 917 -29.85 16.82 4.91
C PRO A 917 -30.91 16.53 3.83
N GLU A 918 -31.54 17.56 3.25
CA GLU A 918 -32.53 17.39 2.18
C GLU A 918 -31.88 16.89 0.87
N VAL A 919 -30.65 17.32 0.60
CA VAL A 919 -29.88 16.85 -0.56
C VAL A 919 -29.52 15.38 -0.39
N ASP A 920 -29.09 14.96 0.80
CA ASP A 920 -28.83 13.55 1.11
C ASP A 920 -30.10 12.70 1.00
N ALA A 921 -31.23 13.15 1.54
CA ALA A 921 -32.51 12.45 1.47
C ALA A 921 -32.97 12.27 0.01
N ARG A 922 -32.87 13.32 -0.81
CA ARG A 922 -33.17 13.25 -2.25
C ARG A 922 -32.23 12.28 -2.95
N ALA A 923 -30.92 12.34 -2.67
CA ALA A 923 -29.96 11.44 -3.29
C ALA A 923 -30.26 9.96 -2.95
N LYS A 924 -30.66 9.66 -1.70
CA LYS A 924 -31.13 8.33 -1.29
C LYS A 924 -32.34 7.88 -2.10
N GLU A 925 -33.34 8.75 -2.24
CA GLU A 925 -34.54 8.46 -3.02
C GLU A 925 -34.21 8.16 -4.49
N VAL A 926 -33.39 9.00 -5.13
CA VAL A 926 -32.97 8.82 -6.52
C VAL A 926 -32.18 7.52 -6.71
N VAL A 927 -31.26 7.20 -5.81
CA VAL A 927 -30.50 5.94 -5.88
C VAL A 927 -31.42 4.73 -5.73
N ALA A 928 -32.38 4.79 -4.80
CA ALA A 928 -33.34 3.71 -4.56
C ALA A 928 -34.30 3.49 -5.75
N GLN A 929 -34.75 4.55 -6.40
CA GLN A 929 -35.74 4.47 -7.48
C GLN A 929 -35.14 4.25 -8.87
N SER A 930 -33.87 4.57 -9.09
CA SER A 930 -33.25 4.56 -10.42
C SER A 930 -32.74 3.19 -10.90
N GLY A 931 -32.58 2.22 -10.00
CA GLY A 931 -31.88 0.96 -10.31
C GLY A 931 -30.38 1.15 -10.53
N LEU A 932 -29.79 2.26 -10.06
CA LEU A 932 -28.36 2.55 -10.19
C LEU A 932 -27.50 1.41 -9.65
N ILE A 933 -27.79 0.94 -8.43
CA ILE A 933 -26.99 -0.09 -7.78
C ILE A 933 -27.05 -1.39 -8.57
N ASP A 934 -28.24 -1.84 -8.99
CA ASP A 934 -28.39 -3.06 -9.81
C ASP A 934 -27.62 -2.95 -11.13
N THR A 935 -27.66 -1.76 -11.75
CA THR A 935 -26.90 -1.48 -12.98
C THR A 935 -25.40 -1.59 -12.73
N LEU A 936 -24.89 -1.00 -11.65
CA LEU A 936 -23.47 -1.06 -11.28
C LEU A 936 -23.03 -2.48 -10.91
N VAL A 937 -23.86 -3.23 -10.18
CA VAL A 937 -23.62 -4.66 -9.87
C VAL A 937 -23.51 -5.47 -11.16
N GLY A 938 -24.38 -5.24 -12.14
CA GLY A 938 -24.33 -5.89 -13.45
C GLY A 938 -23.10 -5.55 -14.31
N LEU A 939 -22.43 -4.44 -14.00
CA LEU A 939 -21.16 -4.01 -14.62
C LEU A 939 -19.93 -4.32 -13.77
N SER A 940 -20.12 -4.92 -12.59
CA SER A 940 -19.04 -5.14 -11.63
C SER A 940 -18.03 -6.17 -12.13
N LYS A 941 -16.74 -5.86 -12.00
CA LYS A 941 -15.64 -6.79 -12.20
C LYS A 941 -15.59 -7.85 -11.10
N CYS A 942 -15.92 -7.46 -9.87
CA CYS A 942 -16.02 -8.34 -8.73
C CYS A 942 -17.23 -7.93 -7.85
N PRO A 943 -18.33 -8.69 -7.89
CA PRO A 943 -19.56 -8.37 -7.15
C PRO A 943 -19.55 -8.89 -5.69
N ASP A 944 -18.38 -9.08 -5.07
CA ASP A 944 -18.30 -9.41 -3.64
C ASP A 944 -18.08 -8.16 -2.80
N TYR A 945 -19.17 -7.66 -2.24
CA TYR A 945 -19.19 -6.43 -1.44
C TYR A 945 -18.98 -6.68 0.06
N VAL A 946 -18.99 -7.94 0.52
CA VAL A 946 -18.81 -8.28 1.94
C VAL A 946 -17.33 -8.39 2.26
N VAL A 947 -16.81 -7.46 3.07
CA VAL A 947 -15.36 -7.23 3.16
C VAL A 947 -14.67 -8.02 4.28
N ASN A 948 -15.43 -8.52 5.27
CA ASN A 948 -14.92 -9.26 6.42
C ASN A 948 -15.44 -10.71 6.52
N GLY A 949 -15.85 -11.28 5.38
CA GLY A 949 -16.34 -12.67 5.28
C GLY A 949 -15.33 -13.69 5.81
N GLY A 950 -14.16 -13.82 5.16
CA GLY A 950 -13.08 -14.70 5.64
C GLY A 950 -13.44 -16.19 5.74
N HIS A 951 -12.48 -17.02 6.15
CA HIS A 951 -12.77 -18.44 6.38
C HIS A 951 -13.45 -18.68 7.73
N GLU A 952 -14.17 -19.80 7.84
CA GLU A 952 -14.79 -20.27 9.08
C GLU A 952 -14.05 -21.45 9.74
N PHE A 953 -12.84 -21.81 9.28
CA PHE A 953 -12.01 -22.81 9.96
C PHE A 953 -11.84 -22.45 11.45
N GLY A 954 -12.17 -23.40 12.33
CA GLY A 954 -12.16 -23.22 13.79
C GLY A 954 -13.49 -22.74 14.40
N ALA A 955 -14.45 -22.24 13.60
CA ALA A 955 -15.72 -21.75 14.12
C ALA A 955 -16.57 -22.84 14.80
N GLY A 956 -16.49 -24.09 14.30
CA GLY A 956 -17.19 -25.25 14.86
C GLY A 956 -16.52 -25.91 16.09
N LEU A 957 -15.37 -25.39 16.55
CA LEU A 957 -14.70 -25.92 17.75
C LEU A 957 -15.52 -25.66 19.01
N SER A 958 -15.35 -26.52 20.03
CA SER A 958 -15.91 -26.26 21.36
C SER A 958 -15.30 -24.98 21.97
N ALA A 959 -16.03 -24.29 22.85
CA ALA A 959 -15.48 -23.08 23.49
C ALA A 959 -14.14 -23.34 24.22
N PRO A 960 -13.97 -24.44 25.00
CA PRO A 960 -12.66 -24.77 25.58
C PRO A 960 -11.55 -24.99 24.54
N ASP A 961 -11.85 -25.61 23.39
CA ASP A 961 -10.87 -25.81 22.33
C ASP A 961 -10.49 -24.50 21.63
N LYS A 962 -11.45 -23.58 21.46
CA LYS A 962 -11.17 -22.22 20.95
C LYS A 962 -10.22 -21.48 21.89
N GLU A 963 -10.48 -21.50 23.20
CA GLU A 963 -9.58 -20.89 24.18
C GLU A 963 -8.20 -21.56 24.21
N ALA A 964 -8.14 -22.89 24.08
CA ALA A 964 -6.88 -23.62 24.00
C ALA A 964 -6.07 -23.21 22.75
N LEU A 965 -6.74 -23.14 21.60
CA LEU A 965 -6.13 -22.68 20.36
C LEU A 965 -5.58 -21.25 20.48
N ILE A 966 -6.36 -20.31 21.03
CA ILE A 966 -5.92 -18.93 21.28
C ILE A 966 -4.65 -18.90 22.12
N SER A 967 -4.61 -19.71 23.19
CA SER A 967 -3.43 -19.80 24.05
C SER A 967 -2.18 -20.25 23.31
N PHE A 968 -2.31 -21.17 22.35
CA PHE A 968 -1.17 -21.61 21.53
C PHE A 968 -0.79 -20.59 20.46
N LEU A 969 -1.77 -20.03 19.73
CA LEU A 969 -1.54 -19.01 18.70
C LEU A 969 -0.81 -17.78 19.24
N ARG A 970 -1.07 -17.40 20.50
CA ARG A 970 -0.35 -16.31 21.18
C ARG A 970 1.16 -16.57 21.30
N THR A 971 1.61 -17.82 21.27
CA THR A 971 3.02 -18.20 21.41
C THR A 971 3.79 -18.28 20.09
N LEU A 972 3.08 -18.21 18.96
CA LEU A 972 3.63 -18.36 17.61
C LEU A 972 4.40 -17.13 17.12
#